data_AF-A0A9E3X650-F1
#
_entry.id   AF-A0A9E3X650-F1
#
_cell.length_a   1.000
_cell.length_b   1.000
_cell.length_c   1.000
_cell.angle_alpha   90.00
_cell.angle_beta   90.00
_cell.angle_gamma   90.00
#
_symmetry.space_group_name_H-M   'P 1'
#
loop_
_entity.id
_entity.type
_entity.pdbx_description
1 polymer ?
#
loop_
_entity_poly.entity_id
_entity_poly.type
_entity_poly.pdbx_seq_one_letter_code
_entity_poly.pdbx_strand_id
1 'polypeptide(L)'
;MVESRAFWTKHRWIFGIIILTTALVLRLWQIWQLPPGFHFDESFEGLEAWRILTDPSYRPLFLTGNFGVPPLNSYLNAVTFGLWRTVGLPVGPVPMRVTAALVGTLSVAALFALAQEFRRLPVKRERLSVAFPFFAAALLALMRWHIHFSRMGIEPIYVPLLWTLAMWLLLRGYRTGHLLEYGGCGIVLAVAMYTYQGAWIIPPLAAAIGLLLLIDAFRRNPPATEEPIAPPKPTRLLLGLVTTGVVAALLVAPLAWFFWQNPDLLLLRPAQLSVVGETASPADSSIADNLWATAKMFGPFGTPGDQDPRRNIPGAPALSPWFALPFYLGLALAVLRFTHIHNAIMLVGLGGLLLLGVLSEYAPHFHRILGAAAPTALLGAVGLDWLWRRRFLRAQVGQWLAILLLLVGGFREAQLYFVQWAALPDLFYAFDVGLWQVGQQIAETPTETPVYLTPRAADHATLAFAWQTKPDAHAPPVTFDGRAIFPLTAGSNPQPEHYVVIEHEDFRTDLLLPGLFPTATVTNERYAPDGTLYAHTFVREAESPIARPPQRYAQSSHQPLPIGDGIHLLGYDIQPDQLTAGGVLYLQLYWLVDAVPTADWTVFVHLLQEDSAGTLQWVAGHDSRPGAGSLPTTAWQSGWQILDEHQLPLPADLPAGAYTPAIGLYQANGEQLPSPGEPLVLESIQVQ
;
A
#
# COMPACT_ATOMS: atom_id res chain seq x y z
N MET A 1 -22.88 -32.43 -34.07
CA MET A 1 -21.59 -31.68 -33.99
C MET A 1 -21.62 -30.39 -34.81
N VAL A 2 -22.28 -30.39 -35.98
CA VAL A 2 -22.53 -29.17 -36.79
C VAL A 2 -23.52 -28.23 -36.10
N GLU A 3 -24.63 -28.75 -35.56
CA GLU A 3 -25.66 -27.95 -34.85
C GLU A 3 -25.12 -27.29 -33.56
N SER A 4 -24.30 -27.99 -32.77
CA SER A 4 -23.70 -27.39 -31.57
C SER A 4 -22.67 -26.30 -31.93
N ARG A 5 -21.86 -26.49 -32.98
CA ARG A 5 -20.96 -25.44 -33.47
C ARG A 5 -21.75 -24.22 -33.94
N ALA A 6 -22.81 -24.43 -34.73
CA ALA A 6 -23.68 -23.37 -35.23
C ALA A 6 -24.32 -22.56 -34.09
N PHE A 7 -24.79 -23.23 -33.03
CA PHE A 7 -25.34 -22.58 -31.84
C PHE A 7 -24.31 -21.66 -31.16
N TRP A 8 -23.10 -22.15 -30.87
CA TRP A 8 -22.05 -21.34 -30.24
C TRP A 8 -21.61 -20.17 -31.12
N THR A 9 -21.48 -20.37 -32.43
CA THR A 9 -21.14 -19.25 -33.33
C THR A 9 -22.25 -18.21 -33.45
N LYS A 10 -23.52 -18.63 -33.37
CA LYS A 10 -24.68 -17.73 -33.41
C LYS A 10 -24.85 -16.94 -32.12
N HIS A 11 -24.59 -17.54 -30.96
CA HIS A 11 -24.84 -16.95 -29.64
C HIS A 11 -23.57 -16.49 -28.90
N ARG A 12 -22.38 -16.54 -29.54
CA ARG A 12 -21.09 -16.14 -28.92
C ARG A 12 -21.12 -14.75 -28.28
N TRP A 13 -21.82 -13.81 -28.90
CA TRP A 13 -21.91 -12.43 -28.41
C TRP A 13 -22.74 -12.34 -27.13
N ILE A 14 -23.79 -13.16 -26.99
CA ILE A 14 -24.63 -13.20 -25.79
C ILE A 14 -23.80 -13.69 -24.60
N PHE A 15 -23.06 -14.79 -24.75
CA PHE A 15 -22.20 -15.31 -23.66
C PHE A 15 -21.09 -14.32 -23.30
N GLY A 16 -20.49 -13.66 -24.30
CA GLY A 16 -19.49 -12.62 -24.05
C GLY A 16 -20.06 -11.45 -23.25
N ILE A 17 -21.25 -10.96 -23.62
CA ILE A 17 -21.96 -9.89 -22.92
C ILE A 17 -22.29 -10.31 -21.49
N ILE A 18 -22.80 -11.53 -21.27
CA ILE A 18 -23.12 -12.03 -19.93
C ILE A 18 -21.87 -12.05 -19.04
N ILE A 19 -20.74 -12.57 -19.55
CA ILE A 19 -19.49 -12.65 -18.77
C ILE A 19 -18.97 -11.25 -18.45
N LEU A 20 -18.93 -10.33 -19.43
CA LEU A 20 -18.43 -8.98 -19.20
C LEU A 20 -19.35 -8.16 -18.29
N THR A 21 -20.66 -8.33 -18.42
CA THR A 21 -21.64 -7.69 -17.52
C THR A 21 -21.48 -8.24 -16.11
N THR A 22 -21.32 -9.57 -15.95
CA THR A 22 -21.06 -10.18 -14.64
C THR A 22 -19.75 -9.67 -14.04
N ALA A 23 -18.69 -9.59 -14.84
CA ALA A 23 -17.39 -9.06 -14.41
C ALA A 23 -17.51 -7.61 -13.91
N LEU A 24 -18.21 -6.76 -14.67
CA LEU A 24 -18.43 -5.36 -14.34
C LEU A 24 -19.29 -5.20 -13.08
N VAL A 25 -20.41 -5.93 -12.99
CA VAL A 25 -21.31 -5.89 -11.84
C VAL A 25 -20.57 -6.31 -10.58
N LEU A 26 -19.80 -7.42 -10.59
CA LEU A 26 -19.02 -7.83 -9.41
C LEU A 26 -17.94 -6.81 -9.01
N ARG A 27 -17.45 -5.98 -9.93
CA ARG A 27 -16.45 -4.95 -9.60
C ARG A 27 -17.07 -3.64 -9.13
N LEU A 28 -18.28 -3.32 -9.58
CA LEU A 28 -18.99 -2.08 -9.21
C LEU A 28 -20.01 -2.26 -8.06
N TRP A 29 -20.45 -3.48 -7.78
CA TRP A 29 -21.43 -3.75 -6.73
C TRP A 29 -20.91 -3.28 -5.37
N GLN A 30 -21.63 -2.39 -4.68
CA GLN A 30 -21.22 -1.81 -3.40
C GLN A 30 -19.82 -1.15 -3.42
N ILE A 31 -19.38 -0.62 -4.57
CA ILE A 31 -18.04 0.01 -4.69
C ILE A 31 -17.85 1.23 -3.78
N TRP A 32 -18.94 1.84 -3.33
CA TRP A 32 -18.95 2.94 -2.36
C TRP A 32 -18.80 2.48 -0.89
N GLN A 33 -18.91 1.18 -0.61
CA GLN A 33 -18.82 0.60 0.74
C GLN A 33 -17.65 -0.38 0.90
N LEU A 34 -17.31 -1.12 -0.16
CA LEU A 34 -16.32 -2.19 -0.12
C LEU A 34 -15.25 -2.02 -1.20
N PRO A 35 -13.95 -2.03 -0.83
CA PRO A 35 -13.39 -2.06 0.53
C PRO A 35 -13.84 -0.87 1.39
N PRO A 36 -13.80 -0.97 2.73
CA PRO A 36 -14.07 0.20 3.56
C PRO A 36 -12.89 1.19 3.50
N GLY A 37 -13.06 2.42 4.00
CA GLY A 37 -11.96 3.36 4.21
C GLY A 37 -11.19 3.80 2.96
N PHE A 38 -10.01 4.37 3.18
CA PHE A 38 -9.11 4.85 2.12
C PHE A 38 -7.65 4.68 2.55
N HIS A 39 -7.20 3.43 2.50
CA HIS A 39 -5.88 2.98 2.94
C HIS A 39 -4.72 3.85 2.42
N PHE A 40 -3.67 3.96 3.23
CA PHE A 40 -2.44 4.72 2.96
C PHE A 40 -1.96 4.66 1.49
N ASP A 41 -1.66 3.48 0.94
CA ASP A 41 -1.16 3.36 -0.44
C ASP A 41 -2.15 3.92 -1.49
N GLU A 42 -3.45 3.64 -1.30
CA GLU A 42 -4.52 4.11 -2.19
C GLU A 42 -4.64 5.64 -2.10
N SER A 43 -4.54 6.18 -0.88
CA SER A 43 -4.63 7.62 -0.63
C SER A 43 -3.39 8.40 -1.07
N PHE A 44 -2.19 7.81 -0.99
CA PHE A 44 -0.95 8.40 -1.48
C PHE A 44 -1.02 8.62 -2.99
N GLU A 45 -1.35 7.56 -3.74
CA GLU A 45 -1.53 7.69 -5.18
C GLU A 45 -2.71 8.61 -5.54
N GLY A 46 -3.72 8.69 -4.67
CA GLY A 46 -4.80 9.65 -4.74
C GLY A 46 -4.34 11.11 -4.60
N LEU A 47 -3.46 11.42 -3.64
CA LEU A 47 -2.89 12.76 -3.47
C LEU A 47 -2.05 13.15 -4.68
N GLU A 48 -1.26 12.22 -5.19
CA GLU A 48 -0.49 12.41 -6.43
C GLU A 48 -1.41 12.64 -7.63
N ALA A 49 -2.50 11.87 -7.75
CA ALA A 49 -3.51 12.07 -8.78
C ALA A 49 -4.21 13.44 -8.66
N TRP A 50 -4.51 13.87 -7.44
CA TRP A 50 -5.07 15.19 -7.17
C TRP A 50 -4.09 16.29 -7.61
N ARG A 51 -2.82 16.19 -7.22
CA ARG A 51 -1.78 17.15 -7.60
C ARG A 51 -1.58 17.19 -9.12
N ILE A 52 -1.54 16.05 -9.81
CA ILE A 52 -1.48 15.99 -11.28
C ILE A 52 -2.67 16.74 -11.92
N LEU A 53 -3.87 16.58 -11.34
CA LEU A 53 -5.08 17.23 -11.83
C LEU A 53 -5.09 18.74 -11.58
N THR A 54 -4.62 19.20 -10.41
CA THR A 54 -4.77 20.59 -9.97
C THR A 54 -3.55 21.48 -10.23
N ASP A 55 -2.36 20.90 -10.32
CA ASP A 55 -1.12 21.62 -10.62
C ASP A 55 -0.67 21.33 -12.06
N PRO A 56 -0.80 22.30 -13.00
CA PRO A 56 -0.38 22.13 -14.38
C PRO A 56 1.11 21.87 -14.56
N SER A 57 1.94 22.26 -13.60
CA SER A 57 3.40 22.09 -13.64
C SER A 57 3.85 20.70 -13.18
N TYR A 58 3.00 19.99 -12.43
CA TYR A 58 3.35 18.70 -11.86
C TYR A 58 3.12 17.54 -12.83
N ARG A 59 4.17 17.13 -13.55
CA ARG A 59 4.14 16.02 -14.53
C ARG A 59 5.24 14.99 -14.24
N PRO A 60 5.13 14.22 -13.15
CA PRO A 60 6.16 13.27 -12.75
C PRO A 60 6.31 12.14 -13.78
N LEU A 61 7.56 11.75 -14.05
CA LEU A 61 7.90 10.50 -14.75
C LEU A 61 8.00 9.31 -13.78
N PHE A 62 8.18 9.60 -12.49
CA PHE A 62 8.26 8.65 -11.39
C PHE A 62 7.90 9.40 -10.10
N LEU A 63 7.07 8.80 -9.25
CA LEU A 63 6.69 9.36 -7.95
C LEU A 63 7.75 8.94 -6.93
N THR A 64 8.39 9.88 -6.25
CA THR A 64 9.51 9.59 -5.33
C THR A 64 9.06 9.21 -3.92
N GLY A 65 7.86 9.63 -3.53
CA GLY A 65 7.23 9.21 -2.27
C GLY A 65 6.81 7.74 -2.28
N ASN A 66 6.40 7.24 -1.11
CA ASN A 66 5.96 5.85 -0.90
C ASN A 66 6.89 4.80 -1.54
N PHE A 67 8.20 4.94 -1.27
CA PHE A 67 9.23 4.01 -1.74
C PHE A 67 9.40 3.92 -3.26
N GLY A 68 8.93 4.91 -4.00
CA GLY A 68 9.05 4.97 -5.45
C GLY A 68 7.93 4.24 -6.18
N VAL A 69 7.07 4.99 -6.88
CA VAL A 69 5.89 4.44 -7.59
C VAL A 69 5.86 4.92 -9.05
N PRO A 70 5.71 4.01 -10.03
CA PRO A 70 5.47 4.41 -11.42
C PRO A 70 4.13 5.17 -11.57
N PRO A 71 4.05 6.24 -12.37
CA PRO A 71 3.00 7.24 -12.21
C PRO A 71 1.68 6.93 -12.93
N LEU A 72 1.59 5.85 -13.73
CA LEU A 72 0.44 5.67 -14.64
C LEU A 72 -0.88 5.56 -13.88
N ASN A 73 -0.89 4.88 -12.72
CA ASN A 73 -2.12 4.75 -11.94
C ASN A 73 -2.61 6.11 -11.42
N SER A 74 -1.74 6.95 -10.86
CA SER A 74 -2.08 8.34 -10.51
C SER A 74 -2.57 9.17 -11.70
N TYR A 75 -1.97 9.04 -12.89
CA TYR A 75 -2.48 9.73 -14.10
C TYR A 75 -3.89 9.27 -14.49
N LEU A 76 -4.18 7.97 -14.45
CA LEU A 76 -5.51 7.45 -14.78
C LEU A 76 -6.54 7.86 -13.71
N ASN A 77 -6.16 7.87 -12.44
CA ASN A 77 -7.00 8.35 -11.36
C ASN A 77 -7.25 9.86 -11.45
N ALA A 78 -6.28 10.65 -11.90
CA ALA A 78 -6.46 12.09 -12.15
C ALA A 78 -7.52 12.34 -13.24
N VAL A 79 -7.54 11.51 -14.30
CA VAL A 79 -8.60 11.56 -15.32
C VAL A 79 -9.97 11.25 -14.70
N THR A 80 -10.07 10.18 -13.90
CA THR A 80 -11.34 9.82 -13.26
C THR A 80 -11.80 10.88 -12.26
N PHE A 81 -10.89 11.50 -11.50
CA PHE A 81 -11.18 12.64 -10.64
C PHE A 81 -11.70 13.84 -11.43
N GLY A 82 -11.07 14.16 -12.57
CA GLY A 82 -11.55 15.20 -13.47
C GLY A 82 -12.99 14.93 -13.95
N LEU A 83 -13.29 13.70 -14.36
CA LEU A 83 -14.64 13.29 -14.77
C LEU A 83 -15.66 13.37 -13.62
N TRP A 84 -15.27 13.05 -12.39
CA TRP A 84 -16.16 13.16 -11.23
C TRP A 84 -16.46 14.62 -10.90
N ARG A 85 -15.44 15.48 -10.96
CA ARG A 85 -15.61 16.92 -10.73
C ARG A 85 -16.52 17.58 -11.75
N THR A 86 -16.47 17.20 -13.03
CA THR A 86 -17.34 17.79 -14.06
C THR A 86 -18.81 17.48 -13.85
N VAL A 87 -19.14 16.40 -13.16
CA VAL A 87 -20.52 16.02 -12.79
C VAL A 87 -20.88 16.36 -11.34
N GLY A 88 -20.03 17.10 -10.63
CA GLY A 88 -20.29 17.53 -9.24
C GLY A 88 -20.16 16.43 -8.19
N LEU A 89 -19.47 15.32 -8.49
CA LEU A 89 -19.22 14.23 -7.54
C LEU A 89 -17.88 14.41 -6.81
N PRO A 90 -17.76 13.95 -5.54
CA PRO A 90 -16.53 14.07 -4.77
C PRO A 90 -15.43 13.14 -5.29
N VAL A 91 -14.18 13.60 -5.20
CA VAL A 91 -13.00 12.74 -5.41
C VAL A 91 -12.74 11.87 -4.17
N GLY A 92 -11.89 10.85 -4.31
CA GLY A 92 -11.52 9.93 -3.22
C GLY A 92 -11.54 8.47 -3.64
N PRO A 93 -11.85 7.53 -2.72
CA PRO A 93 -11.67 6.10 -2.97
C PRO A 93 -12.58 5.60 -4.10
N VAL A 94 -13.84 6.05 -4.17
CA VAL A 94 -14.82 5.55 -5.14
C VAL A 94 -14.36 5.73 -6.60
N PRO A 95 -14.03 6.95 -7.08
CA PRO A 95 -13.55 7.11 -8.45
C PRO A 95 -12.26 6.31 -8.74
N MET A 96 -11.32 6.20 -7.80
CA MET A 96 -10.11 5.38 -8.02
C MET A 96 -10.45 3.89 -8.18
N ARG A 97 -11.37 3.38 -7.37
CA ARG A 97 -11.85 1.99 -7.47
C ARG A 97 -12.63 1.75 -8.75
N VAL A 98 -13.33 2.77 -9.28
CA VAL A 98 -13.93 2.69 -10.62
C VAL A 98 -12.85 2.51 -11.68
N THR A 99 -11.72 3.23 -11.61
CA THR A 99 -10.57 2.98 -12.50
C THR A 99 -10.14 1.51 -12.44
N ALA A 100 -9.91 0.98 -11.23
CA ALA A 100 -9.51 -0.42 -11.03
C ALA A 100 -10.57 -1.43 -11.52
N ALA A 101 -11.86 -1.13 -11.34
CA ALA A 101 -12.97 -1.95 -11.79
C ALA A 101 -13.04 -2.04 -13.32
N LEU A 102 -12.79 -0.92 -14.01
CA LEU A 102 -12.72 -0.88 -15.46
C LEU A 102 -11.52 -1.66 -15.98
N VAL A 103 -10.33 -1.45 -15.40
CA VAL A 103 -9.10 -2.20 -15.75
C VAL A 103 -9.32 -3.69 -15.53
N GLY A 104 -9.90 -4.07 -14.39
CA GLY A 104 -10.20 -5.46 -14.08
C GLY A 104 -11.21 -6.11 -15.03
N THR A 105 -12.20 -5.35 -15.50
CA THR A 105 -13.16 -5.82 -16.52
C THR A 105 -12.48 -5.95 -17.89
N LEU A 106 -11.59 -5.02 -18.24
CA LEU A 106 -10.78 -5.08 -19.46
C LEU A 106 -9.84 -6.29 -19.45
N SER A 107 -9.28 -6.68 -18.30
CA SER A 107 -8.48 -7.91 -18.15
C SER A 107 -9.27 -9.15 -18.60
N VAL A 108 -10.56 -9.22 -18.27
CA VAL A 108 -11.45 -10.33 -18.67
C VAL A 108 -11.65 -10.34 -20.19
N ALA A 109 -11.90 -9.18 -20.80
CA ALA A 109 -12.04 -9.05 -22.25
C ALA A 109 -10.74 -9.39 -22.99
N ALA A 110 -9.60 -8.91 -22.49
CA ALA A 110 -8.28 -9.22 -23.03
C ALA A 110 -7.98 -10.72 -22.92
N LEU A 111 -8.36 -11.36 -21.80
CA LEU A 111 -8.11 -12.79 -21.59
C LEU A 111 -8.94 -13.65 -22.53
N PHE A 112 -10.18 -13.25 -22.81
CA PHE A 112 -10.98 -13.85 -23.87
C PHE A 112 -10.28 -13.78 -25.23
N ALA A 113 -9.73 -12.61 -25.58
CA ALA A 113 -9.03 -12.40 -26.85
C ALA A 113 -7.76 -13.26 -26.95
N LEU A 114 -6.94 -13.30 -25.88
CA LEU A 114 -5.77 -14.16 -25.79
C LEU A 114 -6.14 -15.64 -25.90
N ALA A 115 -7.16 -16.10 -25.17
CA ALA A 115 -7.65 -17.47 -25.21
C ALA A 115 -8.18 -17.85 -26.60
N GLN A 116 -8.84 -16.91 -27.29
CA GLN A 116 -9.27 -17.08 -28.66
C GLN A 116 -8.09 -17.18 -29.64
N GLU A 117 -6.98 -16.52 -29.35
CA GLU A 117 -5.75 -16.59 -30.14
C GLU A 117 -5.01 -17.92 -29.92
N PHE A 118 -4.95 -18.44 -28.69
CA PHE A 118 -4.42 -19.78 -28.40
C PHE A 118 -5.11 -20.88 -29.22
N ARG A 119 -6.42 -20.78 -29.44
CA ARG A 119 -7.18 -21.72 -30.28
C ARG A 119 -6.80 -21.68 -31.76
N ARG A 120 -6.28 -20.55 -32.22
CA ARG A 120 -5.91 -20.32 -33.62
C ARG A 120 -4.46 -20.70 -33.90
N LEU A 121 -3.67 -21.00 -32.86
CA LEU A 121 -2.32 -21.51 -33.04
C LEU A 121 -2.34 -22.90 -33.71
N PRO A 122 -1.38 -23.20 -34.60
CA PRO A 122 -1.26 -24.52 -35.20
C PRO A 122 -0.88 -25.53 -34.12
N VAL A 123 -1.66 -26.60 -33.96
CA VAL A 123 -1.38 -27.71 -33.03
C VAL A 123 -1.72 -29.04 -33.71
N LYS A 124 -0.78 -30.01 -33.65
CA LYS A 124 -0.85 -31.29 -34.37
C LYS A 124 -1.98 -32.24 -33.95
N ARG A 125 -2.47 -32.20 -32.70
CA ARG A 125 -3.35 -33.28 -32.18
C ARG A 125 -4.56 -32.85 -31.35
N GLU A 126 -4.54 -31.70 -30.65
CA GLU A 126 -5.64 -31.34 -29.74
C GLU A 126 -5.94 -29.83 -29.80
N ARG A 127 -6.96 -29.46 -30.58
CA ARG A 127 -7.37 -28.06 -30.73
C ARG A 127 -8.32 -27.67 -29.61
N LEU A 128 -8.03 -26.62 -28.84
CA LEU A 128 -8.88 -25.96 -27.83
C LEU A 128 -10.31 -25.62 -28.38
N SER A 129 -11.37 -25.81 -27.58
CA SER A 129 -12.75 -25.86 -28.10
C SER A 129 -13.32 -24.44 -28.20
N VAL A 130 -14.50 -24.31 -28.78
CA VAL A 130 -15.20 -23.01 -28.82
C VAL A 130 -15.53 -22.50 -27.42
N ALA A 131 -15.65 -23.38 -26.42
CA ALA A 131 -15.95 -23.02 -25.04
C ALA A 131 -14.74 -22.48 -24.26
N PHE A 132 -13.50 -22.88 -24.63
CA PHE A 132 -12.27 -22.51 -23.91
C PHE A 132 -12.12 -21.00 -23.60
N PRO A 133 -12.35 -20.06 -24.55
CA PRO A 133 -12.18 -18.63 -24.26
C PRO A 133 -13.24 -18.11 -23.29
N PHE A 134 -14.46 -18.68 -23.33
CA PHE A 134 -15.51 -18.35 -22.38
C PHE A 134 -15.17 -18.87 -20.97
N PHE A 135 -14.60 -20.07 -20.86
CA PHE A 135 -14.13 -20.58 -19.57
C PHE A 135 -12.99 -19.73 -18.99
N ALA A 136 -12.01 -19.32 -19.80
CA ALA A 136 -10.92 -18.47 -19.35
C ALA A 136 -11.43 -17.11 -18.85
N ALA A 137 -12.30 -16.47 -19.64
CA ALA A 137 -12.91 -15.20 -19.26
C ALA A 137 -13.79 -15.32 -18.02
N ALA A 138 -14.65 -16.34 -17.95
CA ALA A 138 -15.54 -16.55 -16.81
C ALA A 138 -14.77 -16.86 -15.51
N LEU A 139 -13.72 -17.69 -15.58
CA LEU A 139 -12.87 -17.97 -14.41
C LEU A 139 -12.22 -16.69 -13.90
N LEU A 140 -11.62 -15.85 -14.75
CA LEU A 140 -11.04 -14.58 -14.30
C LEU A 140 -12.09 -13.58 -13.81
N ALA A 141 -13.27 -13.54 -14.45
CA ALA A 141 -14.37 -12.67 -14.06
C ALA A 141 -14.85 -12.94 -12.63
N LEU A 142 -14.88 -14.23 -12.25
CA LEU A 142 -15.40 -14.76 -10.98
C LEU A 142 -14.31 -15.00 -9.92
N MET A 143 -13.03 -14.98 -10.28
CA MET A 143 -11.93 -15.27 -9.37
C MET A 143 -11.80 -14.19 -8.30
N ARG A 144 -12.05 -14.56 -7.03
CA ARG A 144 -11.95 -13.65 -5.89
C ARG A 144 -10.61 -12.93 -5.82
N TRP A 145 -9.51 -13.64 -6.04
CA TRP A 145 -8.17 -13.04 -6.05
C TRP A 145 -8.08 -11.85 -7.02
N HIS A 146 -8.67 -11.96 -8.22
CA HIS A 146 -8.71 -10.85 -9.17
C HIS A 146 -9.77 -9.81 -8.82
N ILE A 147 -10.94 -10.20 -8.29
CA ILE A 147 -11.99 -9.27 -7.84
C ILE A 147 -11.44 -8.34 -6.76
N HIS A 148 -10.67 -8.87 -5.81
CA HIS A 148 -10.08 -8.13 -4.70
C HIS A 148 -9.31 -6.89 -5.13
N PHE A 149 -8.38 -7.05 -6.08
CA PHE A 149 -7.54 -5.96 -6.57
C PHE A 149 -8.19 -5.14 -7.70
N SER A 150 -9.29 -5.62 -8.31
CA SER A 150 -10.09 -4.78 -9.23
C SER A 150 -11.14 -3.94 -8.51
N ARG A 151 -11.02 -3.83 -7.19
CA ARG A 151 -11.86 -3.01 -6.32
C ARG A 151 -11.02 -2.14 -5.37
N MET A 152 -9.71 -2.08 -5.56
CA MET A 152 -8.79 -1.18 -4.88
C MET A 152 -8.10 -0.32 -5.93
N GLY A 153 -8.03 0.99 -5.71
CA GLY A 153 -7.47 2.00 -6.60
C GLY A 153 -5.94 1.97 -6.75
N ILE A 154 -5.30 0.82 -6.57
CA ILE A 154 -3.85 0.63 -6.61
C ILE A 154 -3.39 -0.11 -7.87
N GLU A 155 -2.11 -0.01 -8.18
CA GLU A 155 -1.48 -0.39 -9.44
C GLU A 155 -1.39 -1.88 -9.83
N PRO A 156 -1.43 -2.89 -8.94
CA PRO A 156 -1.22 -4.29 -9.35
C PRO A 156 -2.21 -4.80 -10.39
N ILE A 157 -3.43 -4.25 -10.41
CA ILE A 157 -4.50 -4.71 -11.29
C ILE A 157 -4.19 -4.51 -12.78
N TYR A 158 -3.20 -3.67 -13.11
CA TYR A 158 -2.73 -3.53 -14.49
C TYR A 158 -1.95 -4.76 -14.97
N VAL A 159 -1.29 -5.53 -14.09
CA VAL A 159 -0.40 -6.63 -14.50
C VAL A 159 -1.15 -7.74 -15.27
N PRO A 160 -2.30 -8.27 -14.82
CA PRO A 160 -3.07 -9.24 -15.60
C PRO A 160 -3.49 -8.70 -16.97
N LEU A 161 -3.91 -7.44 -17.06
CA LEU A 161 -4.32 -6.80 -18.31
C LEU A 161 -3.14 -6.72 -19.29
N LEU A 162 -2.03 -6.14 -18.83
CA LEU A 162 -0.87 -5.84 -19.67
C LEU A 162 -0.16 -7.10 -20.13
N TRP A 163 0.02 -8.09 -19.26
CA TRP A 163 0.58 -9.38 -19.67
C TRP A 163 -0.32 -10.03 -20.73
N THR A 164 -1.64 -10.03 -20.50
CA THR A 164 -2.60 -10.64 -21.43
C THR A 164 -2.62 -9.93 -22.79
N LEU A 165 -2.61 -8.60 -22.81
CA LEU A 165 -2.56 -7.81 -24.05
C LEU A 165 -1.24 -8.01 -24.80
N ALA A 166 -0.10 -7.99 -24.09
CA ALA A 166 1.20 -8.24 -24.69
C ALA A 166 1.24 -9.63 -25.33
N MET A 167 0.77 -10.67 -24.61
CA MET A 167 0.73 -12.03 -25.14
C MET A 167 -0.24 -12.16 -26.31
N TRP A 168 -1.40 -11.50 -26.24
CA TRP A 168 -2.38 -11.52 -27.33
C TRP A 168 -1.81 -10.90 -28.60
N LEU A 169 -1.19 -9.72 -28.51
CA LEU A 169 -0.57 -9.02 -29.63
C LEU A 169 0.64 -9.78 -30.18
N LEU A 170 1.49 -10.34 -29.31
CA LEU A 170 2.62 -11.15 -29.70
C LEU A 170 2.17 -12.41 -30.47
N LEU A 171 1.16 -13.13 -29.96
CA LEU A 171 0.63 -14.33 -30.62
C LEU A 171 -0.13 -14.01 -31.90
N ARG A 172 -0.85 -12.89 -31.94
CA ARG A 172 -1.52 -12.41 -33.15
C ARG A 172 -0.49 -11.98 -34.21
N GLY A 173 0.57 -11.31 -33.81
CA GLY A 173 1.71 -10.99 -34.66
C GLY A 173 2.42 -12.24 -35.17
N TYR A 174 2.56 -13.27 -34.32
CA TYR A 174 3.07 -14.57 -34.72
C TYR A 174 2.18 -15.22 -35.77
N ARG A 175 0.86 -15.32 -35.54
CA ARG A 175 -0.04 -15.96 -36.51
C ARG A 175 -0.16 -15.19 -37.83
N THR A 176 -0.16 -13.85 -37.78
CA THR A 176 -0.51 -13.01 -38.94
C THR A 176 0.71 -12.44 -39.67
N GLY A 177 1.87 -12.33 -39.02
CA GLY A 177 3.08 -11.73 -39.60
C GLY A 177 3.04 -10.20 -39.75
N HIS A 178 2.02 -9.53 -39.23
CA HIS A 178 1.88 -8.06 -39.31
C HIS A 178 2.75 -7.37 -38.25
N LEU A 179 3.62 -6.45 -38.69
CA LEU A 179 4.51 -5.70 -37.81
C LEU A 179 3.77 -4.75 -36.86
N LEU A 180 2.56 -4.31 -37.21
CA LEU A 180 1.75 -3.46 -36.32
C LEU A 180 1.38 -4.16 -35.01
N GLU A 181 1.14 -5.47 -35.03
CA GLU A 181 0.83 -6.24 -33.81
C GLU A 181 2.06 -6.32 -32.90
N TYR A 182 3.26 -6.48 -33.48
CA TYR A 182 4.52 -6.46 -32.75
C TYR A 182 4.84 -5.06 -32.19
N GLY A 183 4.63 -3.99 -32.98
CA GLY A 183 4.75 -2.62 -32.50
C GLY A 183 3.77 -2.33 -31.36
N GLY A 184 2.52 -2.78 -31.48
CA GLY A 184 1.53 -2.72 -30.41
C GLY A 184 1.97 -3.48 -29.16
N CYS A 185 2.56 -4.68 -29.32
CA CYS A 185 3.15 -5.41 -28.20
C CYS A 185 4.25 -4.57 -27.54
N GLY A 186 5.13 -3.93 -28.32
CA GLY A 186 6.19 -3.05 -27.80
C GLY A 186 5.64 -1.87 -26.99
N ILE A 187 4.53 -1.26 -27.44
CA ILE A 187 3.82 -0.22 -26.69
C ILE A 187 3.32 -0.76 -25.34
N VAL A 188 2.68 -1.94 -25.33
CA VAL A 188 2.19 -2.54 -24.07
C VAL A 188 3.34 -2.88 -23.12
N LEU A 189 4.47 -3.36 -23.63
CA LEU A 189 5.67 -3.60 -22.83
C LEU A 189 6.23 -2.32 -22.23
N ALA A 190 6.22 -1.20 -22.98
CA ALA A 190 6.62 0.09 -22.45
C ALA A 190 5.64 0.59 -21.37
N VAL A 191 4.34 0.49 -21.61
CA VAL A 191 3.30 0.86 -20.63
C VAL A 191 3.50 0.10 -19.32
N ALA A 192 3.82 -1.19 -19.38
CA ALA A 192 4.14 -1.98 -18.18
C ALA A 192 5.21 -1.32 -17.29
N MET A 193 6.24 -0.72 -17.89
CA MET A 193 7.31 -0.04 -17.14
C MET A 193 6.84 1.19 -16.37
N TYR A 194 5.77 1.86 -16.82
CA TYR A 194 5.20 3.04 -16.15
C TYR A 194 4.03 2.72 -15.20
N THR A 195 3.65 1.44 -15.06
CA THR A 195 2.45 1.05 -14.28
C THR A 195 2.75 0.63 -12.85
N TYR A 196 3.57 -0.39 -12.70
CA TYR A 196 3.86 -1.04 -11.44
C TYR A 196 5.22 -1.71 -11.58
N GLN A 197 6.05 -1.64 -10.54
CA GLN A 197 7.35 -2.31 -10.56
C GLN A 197 7.22 -3.83 -10.75
N GLY A 198 6.18 -4.46 -10.20
CA GLY A 198 5.92 -5.88 -10.48
C GLY A 198 5.53 -6.16 -11.93
N ALA A 199 5.12 -5.16 -12.72
CA ALA A 199 4.89 -5.32 -14.15
C ALA A 199 6.20 -5.37 -14.96
N TRP A 200 7.35 -5.01 -14.37
CA TRP A 200 8.66 -5.02 -15.05
C TRP A 200 9.15 -6.43 -15.39
N ILE A 201 8.51 -7.47 -14.86
CA ILE A 201 8.74 -8.86 -15.28
C ILE A 201 8.13 -9.17 -16.65
N ILE A 202 7.19 -8.36 -17.15
CA ILE A 202 6.47 -8.65 -18.41
C ILE A 202 7.41 -8.59 -19.63
N PRO A 203 8.28 -7.57 -19.83
CA PRO A 203 9.23 -7.56 -20.94
C PRO A 203 10.16 -8.79 -21.03
N PRO A 204 10.87 -9.22 -19.96
CA PRO A 204 11.70 -10.43 -20.06
C PRO A 204 10.88 -11.70 -20.29
N LEU A 205 9.66 -11.80 -19.74
CA LEU A 205 8.77 -12.93 -20.04
C LEU A 205 8.29 -12.94 -21.50
N ALA A 206 7.97 -11.78 -22.07
CA ALA A 206 7.62 -11.65 -23.47
C ALA A 206 8.79 -12.03 -24.38
N ALA A 207 10.03 -11.68 -24.02
CA ALA A 207 11.23 -12.11 -24.72
C ALA A 207 11.43 -13.62 -24.66
N ALA A 208 11.25 -14.24 -23.48
CA ALA A 208 11.34 -15.70 -23.32
C ALA A 208 10.28 -16.43 -24.16
N ILE A 209 9.04 -15.92 -24.20
CA ILE A 209 7.97 -16.46 -25.03
C ILE A 209 8.25 -16.23 -26.52
N GLY A 210 8.79 -15.08 -26.91
CA GLY A 210 9.26 -14.81 -28.27
C GLY A 210 10.34 -15.80 -28.73
N LEU A 211 11.27 -16.15 -27.84
CA LEU A 211 12.28 -17.18 -28.09
C LEU A 211 11.64 -18.57 -28.27
N LEU A 212 10.66 -18.94 -27.43
CA LEU A 212 9.91 -20.19 -27.61
C LEU A 212 9.21 -20.26 -28.96
N LEU A 213 8.61 -19.15 -29.42
CA LEU A 213 7.97 -19.05 -30.73
C LEU A 213 8.99 -19.16 -31.88
N LEU A 214 10.19 -18.59 -31.73
CA LEU A 214 11.29 -18.76 -32.68
C LEU A 214 11.71 -20.23 -32.77
N ILE A 215 11.95 -20.87 -31.63
CA ILE A 215 12.32 -22.29 -31.55
C ILE A 215 11.24 -23.16 -32.21
N ASP A 216 9.95 -22.90 -31.93
CA ASP A 216 8.83 -23.61 -32.56
C ASP A 216 8.80 -23.39 -34.08
N ALA A 217 9.00 -22.16 -34.56
CA ALA A 217 9.07 -21.85 -35.99
C ALA A 217 10.25 -22.54 -36.70
N PHE A 218 11.42 -22.66 -36.06
CA PHE A 218 12.56 -23.40 -36.62
C PHE A 218 12.34 -24.91 -36.64
N ARG A 219 11.72 -25.48 -35.59
CA ARG A 219 11.41 -26.91 -35.51
C ARG A 219 10.31 -27.34 -36.47
N ARG A 220 9.34 -26.45 -36.71
CA ARG A 220 8.24 -26.64 -37.66
C ARG A 220 8.58 -26.01 -38.99
N ASN A 221 9.64 -26.47 -39.64
CA ASN A 221 9.92 -26.13 -41.03
C ASN A 221 9.50 -27.34 -41.90
N PRO A 222 8.20 -27.59 -42.21
CA PRO A 222 7.78 -28.75 -42.99
C PRO A 222 7.58 -28.37 -44.48
N PRO A 223 7.63 -29.35 -45.39
CA PRO A 223 7.22 -29.15 -46.78
C PRO A 223 5.73 -28.76 -46.89
N ALA A 224 5.41 -28.00 -47.93
CA ALA A 224 4.28 -27.06 -48.03
C ALA A 224 2.82 -27.61 -47.99
N THR A 225 2.56 -28.88 -47.63
CA THR A 225 1.33 -29.54 -48.08
C THR A 225 0.28 -29.94 -47.03
N GLU A 226 0.52 -29.85 -45.71
CA GLU A 226 -0.43 -30.46 -44.73
C GLU A 226 -1.01 -29.56 -43.62
N GLU A 227 -0.48 -28.36 -43.36
CA GLU A 227 -1.05 -27.47 -42.32
C GLU A 227 -1.78 -26.24 -42.91
N PRO A 228 -3.06 -25.99 -42.56
CA PRO A 228 -3.87 -24.91 -43.13
C PRO A 228 -3.46 -23.48 -42.70
N ILE A 229 -2.51 -23.32 -41.78
CA ILE A 229 -1.92 -22.03 -41.37
C ILE A 229 -0.43 -22.29 -41.09
N ALA A 230 0.45 -21.95 -42.04
CA ALA A 230 1.88 -22.07 -41.82
C ALA A 230 2.37 -20.98 -40.83
N PRO A 231 3.29 -21.31 -39.90
CA PRO A 231 3.92 -20.29 -39.07
C PRO A 231 4.68 -19.28 -39.95
N PRO A 232 4.86 -18.03 -39.48
CA PRO A 232 5.64 -17.04 -40.21
C PRO A 232 7.07 -17.55 -40.40
N LYS A 233 7.70 -17.19 -41.52
CA LYS A 233 9.12 -17.48 -41.72
C LYS A 233 9.93 -16.98 -40.51
N PRO A 234 10.92 -17.72 -40.00
CA PRO A 234 11.71 -17.32 -38.84
C PRO A 234 12.30 -15.91 -38.95
N THR A 235 12.71 -15.50 -40.15
CA THR A 235 13.20 -14.13 -40.43
C THR A 235 12.15 -13.05 -40.21
N ARG A 236 10.88 -13.32 -40.57
CA ARG A 236 9.77 -12.39 -40.36
C ARG A 236 9.39 -12.29 -38.88
N LEU A 237 9.43 -13.42 -38.16
CA LEU A 237 9.24 -13.44 -36.71
C LEU A 237 10.35 -12.65 -36.00
N LEU A 238 11.62 -12.87 -36.38
CA LEU A 238 12.75 -12.12 -35.82
C LEU A 238 12.59 -10.62 -36.03
N LEU A 239 12.21 -10.19 -37.24
CA LEU A 239 11.91 -8.78 -37.52
C LEU A 239 10.78 -8.23 -36.63
N GLY A 240 9.73 -9.02 -36.40
CA GLY A 240 8.65 -8.65 -35.48
C GLY A 240 9.13 -8.51 -34.02
N LEU A 241 9.94 -9.44 -33.53
CA LEU A 241 10.50 -9.37 -32.18
C LEU A 241 11.45 -8.18 -32.02
N VAL A 242 12.28 -7.88 -33.02
CA VAL A 242 13.12 -6.68 -33.05
C VAL A 242 12.24 -5.42 -33.03
N THR A 243 11.17 -5.38 -33.83
CA THR A 243 10.21 -4.27 -33.83
C THR A 243 9.60 -4.06 -32.44
N THR A 244 9.23 -5.15 -31.76
CA THR A 244 8.70 -5.11 -30.38
C THR A 244 9.72 -4.48 -29.44
N GLY A 245 10.97 -4.94 -29.48
CA GLY A 245 12.05 -4.44 -28.62
C GLY A 245 12.41 -2.98 -28.88
N VAL A 246 12.51 -2.57 -30.14
CA VAL A 246 12.81 -1.18 -30.53
C VAL A 246 11.71 -0.23 -30.08
N VAL A 247 10.44 -0.57 -30.33
CA VAL A 247 9.31 0.28 -29.91
C VAL A 247 9.27 0.39 -28.38
N ALA A 248 9.46 -0.72 -27.66
CA ALA A 248 9.51 -0.69 -26.20
C ALA A 248 10.66 0.19 -25.69
N ALA A 249 11.87 0.02 -26.22
CA ALA A 249 13.04 0.78 -25.80
C ALA A 249 12.88 2.28 -26.04
N LEU A 250 12.34 2.69 -27.19
CA LEU A 250 12.11 4.09 -27.52
C LEU A 250 11.12 4.77 -26.55
N LEU A 251 10.06 4.06 -26.16
CA LEU A 251 9.04 4.61 -25.26
C LEU A 251 9.45 4.57 -23.77
N VAL A 252 10.35 3.66 -23.40
CA VAL A 252 10.93 3.59 -22.04
C VAL A 252 12.11 4.55 -21.89
N ALA A 253 12.70 5.05 -22.98
CA ALA A 253 13.88 5.92 -22.94
C ALA A 253 13.77 7.11 -21.96
N PRO A 254 12.63 7.83 -21.84
CA PRO A 254 12.50 8.91 -20.84
C PRO A 254 12.63 8.44 -19.39
N LEU A 255 12.00 7.30 -19.05
CA LEU A 255 12.11 6.70 -17.72
C LEU A 255 13.52 6.16 -17.45
N ALA A 256 14.14 5.53 -18.46
CA ALA A 256 15.52 5.07 -18.36
C ALA A 256 16.50 6.23 -18.15
N TRP A 257 16.30 7.34 -18.86
CA TRP A 257 17.06 8.57 -18.68
C TRP A 257 16.85 9.19 -17.31
N PHE A 258 15.62 9.19 -16.79
CA PHE A 258 15.32 9.64 -15.44
C PHE A 258 16.08 8.83 -14.37
N PHE A 259 16.08 7.50 -14.45
CA PHE A 259 16.84 6.65 -13.51
C PHE A 259 18.34 6.76 -13.70
N TRP A 260 18.83 7.03 -14.91
CA TRP A 260 20.25 7.34 -15.13
C TRP A 260 20.69 8.59 -14.37
N GLN A 261 19.82 9.61 -14.28
CA GLN A 261 20.09 10.83 -13.51
C GLN A 261 19.85 10.65 -12.00
N ASN A 262 19.01 9.69 -11.61
CA ASN A 262 18.59 9.46 -10.23
C ASN A 262 18.76 7.96 -9.87
N PRO A 263 19.99 7.44 -9.83
CA PRO A 263 20.25 6.01 -9.65
C PRO A 263 19.74 5.49 -8.31
N ASP A 264 19.77 6.33 -7.26
CA ASP A 264 19.32 5.96 -5.92
C ASP A 264 17.84 5.59 -5.89
N LEU A 265 17.01 6.22 -6.73
CA LEU A 265 15.57 5.95 -6.82
C LEU A 265 15.26 4.56 -7.36
N LEU A 266 16.17 3.96 -8.12
CA LEU A 266 16.03 2.58 -8.61
C LEU A 266 16.27 1.56 -7.47
N LEU A 267 17.03 1.94 -6.44
CA LEU A 267 17.48 1.09 -5.33
C LEU A 267 16.73 1.34 -4.01
N LEU A 268 15.76 2.26 -3.97
CA LEU A 268 14.99 2.61 -2.76
C LEU A 268 14.34 1.41 -2.06
N ARG A 269 13.78 0.44 -2.80
CA ARG A 269 13.13 -0.74 -2.21
C ARG A 269 14.11 -1.78 -1.64
N PRO A 270 15.18 -2.19 -2.34
CA PRO A 270 16.19 -3.09 -1.78
C PRO A 270 16.90 -2.55 -0.52
N ALA A 271 17.17 -1.23 -0.46
CA ALA A 271 17.95 -0.63 0.63
C ALA A 271 17.20 -0.58 1.97
N GLN A 272 15.87 -0.43 1.97
CA GLN A 272 15.09 -0.40 3.21
C GLN A 272 14.62 -1.77 3.70
N LEU A 273 14.53 -2.78 2.83
CA LEU A 273 14.38 -4.18 3.28
C LEU A 273 15.56 -4.62 4.18
N SER A 274 16.71 -3.96 4.07
CA SER A 274 17.87 -4.14 4.95
C SER A 274 17.79 -3.37 6.28
N VAL A 275 16.95 -2.33 6.40
CA VAL A 275 16.93 -1.40 7.56
C VAL A 275 15.65 -1.57 8.39
N VAL A 276 14.50 -1.81 7.76
CA VAL A 276 13.24 -2.15 8.46
C VAL A 276 13.28 -3.57 9.04
N GLY A 277 14.20 -4.43 8.56
CA GLY A 277 14.47 -5.75 9.10
C GLY A 277 15.06 -5.76 10.52
N GLU A 278 15.37 -4.61 11.12
CA GLU A 278 15.78 -4.52 12.53
C GLU A 278 14.58 -4.43 13.50
N THR A 279 13.36 -4.09 13.03
CA THR A 279 12.17 -3.94 13.89
C THR A 279 11.02 -4.89 13.56
N ALA A 280 10.99 -5.47 12.35
CA ALA A 280 10.18 -6.66 12.06
C ALA A 280 11.09 -7.88 12.21
N SER A 281 10.64 -8.94 12.93
CA SER A 281 11.39 -10.20 12.99
C SER A 281 11.84 -10.59 11.57
N PRO A 282 13.14 -10.83 11.34
CA PRO A 282 13.63 -11.18 10.02
C PRO A 282 12.81 -12.36 9.52
N ALA A 283 12.23 -12.22 8.33
CA ALA A 283 11.54 -13.33 7.72
C ALA A 283 12.60 -14.40 7.40
N ASP A 284 12.77 -15.37 8.31
CA ASP A 284 13.62 -16.56 8.18
C ASP A 284 13.18 -17.49 7.02
N SER A 285 12.25 -17.07 6.17
CA SER A 285 11.72 -17.87 5.07
C SER A 285 12.73 -17.97 3.93
N SER A 286 13.23 -19.18 3.69
CA SER A 286 14.07 -19.47 2.54
C SER A 286 13.29 -19.34 1.23
N ILE A 287 13.99 -19.21 0.10
CA ILE A 287 13.37 -19.28 -1.24
C ILE A 287 12.54 -20.56 -1.42
N ALA A 288 12.97 -21.67 -0.83
CA ALA A 288 12.23 -22.93 -0.86
C ALA A 288 10.92 -22.85 -0.06
N ASP A 289 10.92 -22.18 1.09
CA ASP A 289 9.71 -21.93 1.88
C ASP A 289 8.74 -21.04 1.11
N ASN A 290 9.25 -19.99 0.46
CA ASN A 290 8.43 -19.10 -0.35
C ASN A 290 7.82 -19.80 -1.56
N LEU A 291 8.61 -20.65 -2.23
CA LEU A 291 8.14 -21.48 -3.33
C LEU A 291 7.04 -22.44 -2.87
N TRP A 292 7.23 -23.09 -1.73
CA TRP A 292 6.25 -24.02 -1.16
C TRP A 292 4.97 -23.30 -0.72
N ALA A 293 5.09 -22.14 -0.08
CA ALA A 293 3.97 -21.30 0.31
C ALA A 293 3.17 -20.83 -0.91
N THR A 294 3.86 -20.40 -1.97
CA THR A 294 3.27 -20.03 -3.26
C THR A 294 2.57 -21.23 -3.92
N ALA A 295 3.14 -22.43 -3.87
CA ALA A 295 2.49 -23.62 -4.43
C ALA A 295 1.19 -23.99 -3.70
N LYS A 296 1.16 -23.87 -2.36
CA LYS A 296 -0.01 -24.16 -1.52
C LYS A 296 -1.18 -23.18 -1.72
N MET A 297 -0.93 -21.99 -2.28
CA MET A 297 -1.98 -20.97 -2.49
C MET A 297 -3.13 -21.43 -3.37
N PHE A 298 -2.92 -22.43 -4.25
CA PHE A 298 -3.91 -22.90 -5.22
C PHE A 298 -4.90 -23.95 -4.64
N GLY A 299 -4.81 -24.28 -3.34
CA GLY A 299 -5.71 -25.20 -2.62
C GLY A 299 -5.52 -26.69 -2.96
N PRO A 300 -6.21 -27.64 -2.32
CA PRO A 300 -6.74 -27.60 -0.96
C PRO A 300 -5.70 -28.08 0.09
N PHE A 301 -4.41 -28.14 -0.24
CA PHE A 301 -3.33 -28.79 0.54
C PHE A 301 -2.97 -28.15 1.91
N GLY A 302 -3.88 -27.43 2.57
CA GLY A 302 -3.60 -26.66 3.80
C GLY A 302 -2.92 -25.32 3.53
N THR A 303 -3.11 -24.33 4.41
CA THR A 303 -2.84 -22.91 4.12
C THR A 303 -1.35 -22.58 3.96
N PRO A 304 -1.04 -21.63 3.06
CA PRO A 304 -0.84 -20.27 3.53
C PRO A 304 -1.38 -19.31 2.48
N GLY A 305 -2.69 -19.04 2.43
CA GLY A 305 -3.11 -17.83 1.73
C GLY A 305 -2.37 -16.61 2.27
N ASP A 306 -2.37 -15.51 1.51
CA ASP A 306 -1.87 -14.23 2.03
C ASP A 306 -2.62 -13.92 3.34
N GLN A 307 -1.88 -13.53 4.38
CA GLN A 307 -2.42 -13.26 5.72
C GLN A 307 -2.95 -11.84 5.83
N ASP A 308 -2.56 -10.96 4.92
CA ASP A 308 -2.98 -9.57 4.92
C ASP A 308 -4.47 -9.44 4.57
N PRO A 309 -5.32 -8.95 5.50
CA PRO A 309 -6.76 -8.80 5.25
C PRO A 309 -7.06 -7.80 4.13
N ARG A 310 -6.12 -6.91 3.76
CA ARG A 310 -6.26 -6.00 2.61
C ARG A 310 -6.23 -6.73 1.27
N ARG A 311 -5.79 -7.98 1.24
CA ARG A 311 -5.49 -8.72 -0.01
C ARG A 311 -6.24 -10.04 -0.12
N ASN A 312 -6.72 -10.54 1.01
CA ASN A 312 -7.28 -11.87 1.11
C ASN A 312 -8.16 -12.02 2.36
N ILE A 313 -8.92 -13.12 2.44
CA ILE A 313 -9.33 -13.63 3.75
C ILE A 313 -8.07 -14.24 4.36
N PRO A 314 -7.62 -13.83 5.56
CA PRO A 314 -6.35 -14.26 6.12
C PRO A 314 -6.15 -15.78 6.03
N GLY A 315 -5.08 -16.19 5.36
CA GLY A 315 -4.72 -17.59 5.18
C GLY A 315 -5.54 -18.38 4.15
N ALA A 316 -6.62 -17.84 3.58
CA ALA A 316 -7.45 -18.58 2.62
C ALA A 316 -6.75 -18.75 1.25
N PRO A 317 -6.86 -19.92 0.59
CA PRO A 317 -6.26 -20.12 -0.72
C PRO A 317 -6.82 -19.13 -1.76
N ALA A 318 -6.01 -18.80 -2.77
CA ALA A 318 -6.39 -17.91 -3.87
C ALA A 318 -7.55 -18.48 -4.70
N LEU A 319 -7.65 -19.80 -4.77
CA LEU A 319 -8.72 -20.53 -5.43
C LEU A 319 -9.52 -21.34 -4.41
N SER A 320 -10.85 -21.26 -4.48
CA SER A 320 -11.72 -22.25 -3.83
C SER A 320 -11.50 -23.65 -4.44
N PRO A 321 -11.88 -24.74 -3.73
CA PRO A 321 -11.79 -26.09 -4.27
C PRO A 321 -12.45 -26.26 -5.65
N TRP A 322 -13.52 -25.51 -5.92
CA TRP A 322 -14.26 -25.55 -7.19
C TRP A 322 -13.45 -25.02 -8.38
N PHE A 323 -12.59 -24.03 -8.16
CA PHE A 323 -11.68 -23.50 -9.18
C PHE A 323 -10.31 -24.19 -9.16
N ALA A 324 -9.87 -24.68 -8.01
CA ALA A 324 -8.65 -25.45 -7.85
C ALA A 324 -8.71 -26.77 -8.65
N LEU A 325 -9.81 -27.52 -8.60
CA LEU A 325 -9.96 -28.78 -9.33
C LEU A 325 -9.72 -28.66 -10.84
N PRO A 326 -10.43 -27.78 -11.59
CA PRO A 326 -10.14 -27.58 -13.00
C PRO A 326 -8.76 -26.96 -13.23
N PHE A 327 -8.25 -26.11 -12.34
CA PHE A 327 -6.89 -25.58 -12.42
C PHE A 327 -5.83 -26.68 -12.38
N TYR A 328 -5.85 -27.56 -11.38
CA TYR A 328 -4.87 -28.65 -11.27
C TYR A 328 -4.99 -29.67 -12.41
N LEU A 329 -6.20 -29.96 -12.86
CA LEU A 329 -6.40 -30.80 -14.05
C LEU A 329 -5.76 -30.14 -15.28
N GLY A 330 -6.00 -28.85 -15.49
CA GLY A 330 -5.40 -28.10 -16.59
C GLY A 330 -3.88 -27.97 -16.48
N LEU A 331 -3.36 -27.74 -15.27
CA LEU A 331 -1.93 -27.70 -14.98
C LEU A 331 -1.27 -29.03 -15.30
N ALA A 332 -1.84 -30.15 -14.82
CA ALA A 332 -1.34 -31.49 -15.11
C ALA A 332 -1.33 -31.77 -16.62
N LEU A 333 -2.42 -31.43 -17.32
CA LEU A 333 -2.51 -31.58 -18.77
C LEU A 333 -1.47 -30.71 -19.51
N ALA A 334 -1.25 -29.48 -19.04
CA ALA A 334 -0.27 -28.56 -19.62
C ALA A 334 1.17 -29.07 -19.43
N VAL A 335 1.50 -29.58 -18.25
CA VAL A 335 2.82 -30.17 -17.94
C VAL A 335 3.05 -31.44 -18.75
N LEU A 336 2.10 -32.38 -18.75
CA LEU A 336 2.20 -33.63 -19.52
C LEU A 336 2.32 -33.39 -21.03
N ARG A 337 1.86 -32.23 -21.49
CA ARG A 337 1.84 -31.84 -22.90
C ARG A 337 2.57 -30.51 -23.12
N PHE A 338 3.66 -30.29 -22.39
CA PHE A 338 4.45 -29.06 -22.47
C PHE A 338 5.05 -28.82 -23.87
N THR A 339 5.18 -29.88 -24.66
CA THR A 339 5.62 -29.81 -26.06
C THR A 339 4.63 -29.08 -26.97
N HIS A 340 3.38 -28.88 -26.54
CA HIS A 340 2.45 -27.98 -27.20
C HIS A 340 2.74 -26.53 -26.80
N ILE A 341 3.02 -25.70 -27.80
CA ILE A 341 3.43 -24.31 -27.60
C ILE A 341 2.47 -23.50 -26.73
N HIS A 342 1.15 -23.71 -26.84
CA HIS A 342 0.18 -23.00 -26.00
C HIS A 342 0.33 -23.35 -24.50
N ASN A 343 0.61 -24.62 -24.17
CA ASN A 343 0.83 -25.04 -22.79
C ASN A 343 2.15 -24.49 -22.25
N ALA A 344 3.22 -24.53 -23.05
CA ALA A 344 4.50 -23.94 -22.66
C ALA A 344 4.37 -22.45 -22.30
N ILE A 345 3.64 -21.68 -23.13
CA ILE A 345 3.41 -20.25 -22.89
C ILE A 345 2.62 -20.02 -21.60
N MET A 346 1.57 -20.80 -21.34
CA MET A 346 0.80 -20.70 -20.10
C MET A 346 1.65 -21.02 -18.87
N LEU A 347 2.51 -22.05 -18.94
CA LEU A 347 3.39 -22.45 -17.85
C LEU A 347 4.51 -21.43 -17.58
N VAL A 348 5.14 -20.90 -18.64
CA VAL A 348 6.16 -19.84 -18.52
C VAL A 348 5.53 -18.56 -17.98
N GLY A 349 4.32 -18.21 -18.44
CA GLY A 349 3.56 -17.09 -17.89
C GLY A 349 3.25 -17.25 -16.40
N LEU A 350 2.75 -18.43 -16.00
CA LEU A 350 2.46 -18.73 -14.59
C LEU A 350 3.73 -18.66 -13.73
N GLY A 351 4.77 -19.41 -14.08
CA GLY A 351 6.01 -19.47 -13.29
C GLY A 351 6.71 -18.11 -13.22
N GLY A 352 6.76 -17.39 -14.33
CA GLY A 352 7.35 -16.06 -14.41
C GLY A 352 6.65 -15.01 -13.54
N LEU A 353 5.32 -14.98 -13.56
CA LEU A 353 4.55 -14.02 -12.76
C LEU A 353 4.48 -14.41 -11.27
N LEU A 354 4.64 -15.70 -10.94
CA LEU A 354 4.78 -16.16 -9.56
C LEU A 354 6.17 -15.90 -8.97
N LEU A 355 7.21 -15.77 -9.80
CA LEU A 355 8.60 -15.55 -9.35
C LEU A 355 8.72 -14.32 -8.44
N LEU A 356 7.91 -13.29 -8.67
CA LEU A 356 7.87 -12.07 -7.84
C LEU A 356 7.49 -12.34 -6.37
N GLY A 357 6.66 -13.34 -6.11
CA GLY A 357 6.28 -13.76 -4.75
C GLY A 357 7.23 -14.79 -4.16
N VAL A 358 7.99 -15.51 -4.99
CA VAL A 358 9.04 -16.42 -4.50
C VAL A 358 10.24 -15.61 -3.95
N LEU A 359 10.50 -14.45 -4.57
CA LEU A 359 11.60 -13.55 -4.22
C LEU A 359 11.20 -12.43 -3.24
N SER A 360 9.97 -12.45 -2.69
CA SER A 360 9.53 -11.44 -1.72
C SER A 360 9.93 -11.77 -0.28
N GLU A 361 9.85 -10.78 0.60
CA GLU A 361 10.16 -10.91 2.02
C GLU A 361 9.28 -11.95 2.74
N TYR A 362 8.06 -12.20 2.27
CA TYR A 362 7.22 -13.32 2.69
C TYR A 362 6.40 -13.82 1.50
N ALA A 363 5.88 -15.04 1.61
CA ALA A 363 5.04 -15.62 0.59
C ALA A 363 3.87 -16.44 1.16
N PRO A 364 2.76 -16.56 0.41
CA PRO A 364 2.49 -15.84 -0.83
C PRO A 364 2.07 -14.40 -0.56
N HIS A 365 2.49 -13.50 -1.46
CA HIS A 365 2.16 -12.08 -1.39
C HIS A 365 1.22 -11.71 -2.55
N PHE A 366 -0.10 -11.85 -2.36
CA PHE A 366 -1.12 -11.84 -3.43
C PHE A 366 -1.13 -10.58 -4.29
N HIS A 367 -0.73 -9.44 -3.72
CA HIS A 367 -0.53 -8.19 -4.46
C HIS A 367 0.59 -8.34 -5.51
N ARG A 368 1.79 -8.81 -5.14
CA ARG A 368 2.97 -8.90 -6.03
C ARG A 368 2.79 -9.91 -7.15
N ILE A 369 2.08 -11.00 -6.86
CA ILE A 369 1.86 -12.09 -7.81
C ILE A 369 0.53 -12.00 -8.56
N LEU A 370 -0.24 -10.92 -8.42
CA LEU A 370 -1.57 -10.78 -9.03
C LEU A 370 -1.58 -11.05 -10.54
N GLY A 371 -0.49 -10.72 -11.25
CA GLY A 371 -0.32 -11.03 -12.67
C GLY A 371 -0.61 -12.50 -13.00
N ALA A 372 -0.27 -13.43 -12.11
CA ALA A 372 -0.48 -14.86 -12.30
C ALA A 372 -1.96 -15.28 -12.29
N ALA A 373 -2.92 -14.40 -11.93
CA ALA A 373 -4.34 -14.68 -12.05
C ALA A 373 -4.77 -15.00 -13.50
N ALA A 374 -4.17 -14.34 -14.50
CA ALA A 374 -4.50 -14.54 -15.91
C ALA A 374 -4.07 -15.94 -16.44
N PRO A 375 -2.81 -16.38 -16.30
CA PRO A 375 -2.42 -17.75 -16.66
C PRO A 375 -3.09 -18.82 -15.78
N THR A 376 -3.40 -18.51 -14.52
CA THR A 376 -4.20 -19.40 -13.65
C THR A 376 -5.59 -19.66 -14.25
N ALA A 377 -6.28 -18.61 -14.69
CA ALA A 377 -7.58 -18.73 -15.35
C ALA A 377 -7.50 -19.50 -16.69
N LEU A 378 -6.42 -19.31 -17.47
CA LEU A 378 -6.18 -20.07 -18.71
C LEU A 378 -6.00 -21.57 -18.42
N LEU A 379 -5.21 -21.92 -17.41
CA LEU A 379 -5.00 -23.32 -17.03
C LEU A 379 -6.28 -23.95 -16.47
N GLY A 380 -7.03 -23.23 -15.62
CA GLY A 380 -8.36 -23.67 -15.19
C GLY A 380 -9.30 -23.90 -16.39
N ALA A 381 -9.23 -23.04 -17.39
CA ALA A 381 -10.02 -23.19 -18.62
C ALA A 381 -9.59 -24.41 -19.45
N VAL A 382 -8.30 -24.80 -19.45
CA VAL A 382 -7.85 -26.07 -20.06
C VAL A 382 -8.52 -27.26 -19.38
N GLY A 383 -8.59 -27.27 -18.04
CA GLY A 383 -9.27 -28.33 -17.29
C GLY A 383 -10.77 -28.40 -17.56
N LEU A 384 -11.46 -27.26 -17.55
CA LEU A 384 -12.89 -27.19 -17.90
C LEU A 384 -13.15 -27.58 -19.35
N ASP A 385 -12.29 -27.17 -20.29
CA ASP A 385 -12.39 -27.52 -21.70
C ASP A 385 -12.17 -29.02 -21.95
N TRP A 386 -11.30 -29.66 -21.17
CA TRP A 386 -11.12 -31.11 -21.17
C TRP A 386 -12.39 -31.83 -20.72
N LEU A 387 -12.98 -31.42 -19.59
CA LEU A 387 -14.24 -31.98 -19.09
C LEU A 387 -15.38 -31.77 -20.09
N TRP A 388 -15.46 -30.58 -20.68
CA TRP A 388 -16.48 -30.18 -21.64
C TRP A 388 -16.56 -31.10 -22.87
N ARG A 389 -15.42 -31.66 -23.29
CA ARG A 389 -15.34 -32.55 -24.45
C ARG A 389 -15.47 -34.02 -24.10
N ARG A 390 -15.27 -34.38 -22.84
CA ARG A 390 -15.22 -35.78 -22.45
C ARG A 390 -16.62 -36.37 -22.50
N ARG A 391 -16.74 -37.46 -23.25
CA ARG A 391 -17.96 -38.27 -23.27
C ARG A 391 -17.86 -39.28 -22.14
N PHE A 392 -18.52 -38.98 -21.03
CA PHE A 392 -18.83 -39.97 -20.01
C PHE A 392 -20.01 -40.84 -20.49
N LEU A 393 -20.47 -41.79 -19.66
CA LEU A 393 -21.59 -42.71 -19.94
C LEU A 393 -22.81 -42.05 -20.60
N ARG A 394 -23.05 -40.75 -20.34
CA ARG A 394 -23.96 -39.87 -21.09
C ARG A 394 -23.20 -38.69 -21.71
N ALA A 395 -23.50 -38.37 -22.96
CA ALA A 395 -22.76 -37.40 -23.79
C ALA A 395 -22.72 -35.95 -23.27
N GLN A 396 -23.56 -35.57 -22.30
CA GLN A 396 -23.66 -34.21 -21.74
C GLN A 396 -23.12 -34.07 -20.31
N VAL A 397 -22.77 -35.15 -19.61
CA VAL A 397 -22.39 -35.08 -18.18
C VAL A 397 -21.15 -34.20 -17.97
N GLY A 398 -20.16 -34.29 -18.84
CA GLY A 398 -18.95 -33.46 -18.76
C GLY A 398 -19.23 -31.96 -18.96
N GLN A 399 -20.23 -31.63 -19.79
CA GLN A 399 -20.65 -30.25 -20.03
C GLN A 399 -21.35 -29.66 -18.80
N TRP A 400 -22.29 -30.41 -18.22
CA TRP A 400 -22.97 -30.03 -17.00
C TRP A 400 -22.00 -29.90 -15.82
N LEU A 401 -21.04 -30.82 -15.70
CA LEU A 401 -20.02 -30.74 -14.66
C LEU A 401 -19.15 -29.49 -14.81
N ALA A 402 -18.69 -29.16 -16.02
CA ALA A 402 -17.91 -27.95 -16.26
C ALA A 402 -18.70 -26.67 -15.92
N ILE A 403 -19.98 -26.61 -16.28
CA ILE A 403 -20.87 -25.49 -15.93
C ILE A 403 -21.09 -25.44 -14.41
N LEU A 404 -21.33 -26.58 -13.76
CA LEU A 404 -21.56 -26.67 -12.33
C LEU A 404 -20.35 -26.17 -11.54
N LEU A 405 -19.14 -26.64 -11.88
CA LEU A 405 -17.89 -26.20 -11.26
C LEU A 405 -17.72 -24.67 -11.38
N LEU A 406 -18.05 -24.12 -12.56
CA LEU A 406 -17.96 -22.68 -12.80
C LEU A 406 -19.00 -21.87 -12.00
N LEU A 407 -20.26 -22.28 -12.00
CA LEU A 407 -21.35 -21.54 -11.35
C LEU A 407 -21.29 -21.66 -9.83
N VAL A 408 -21.08 -22.87 -9.29
CA VAL A 408 -20.94 -23.09 -7.85
C VAL A 408 -19.65 -22.45 -7.35
N GLY A 409 -18.56 -22.58 -8.10
CA GLY A 409 -17.30 -21.91 -7.78
C GLY A 409 -17.45 -20.40 -7.78
N GLY A 410 -18.05 -19.82 -8.82
CA GLY A 410 -18.29 -18.37 -8.89
C GLY A 410 -19.17 -17.84 -7.78
N PHE A 411 -20.25 -18.56 -7.43
CA PHE A 411 -21.08 -18.22 -6.27
C PHE A 411 -20.27 -18.26 -4.97
N ARG A 412 -19.43 -19.29 -4.78
CA ARG A 412 -18.57 -19.41 -3.61
C ARG A 412 -17.52 -18.30 -3.55
N GLU A 413 -16.86 -17.96 -4.65
CA GLU A 413 -15.88 -16.85 -4.69
C GLU A 413 -16.55 -15.51 -4.36
N ALA A 414 -17.75 -15.25 -4.89
CA ALA A 414 -18.52 -14.06 -4.56
C ALA A 414 -18.96 -14.03 -3.09
N GLN A 415 -19.44 -15.15 -2.53
CA GLN A 415 -19.81 -15.23 -1.12
C GLN A 415 -18.59 -15.06 -0.19
N LEU A 416 -17.42 -15.60 -0.57
CA LEU A 416 -16.18 -15.39 0.16
C LEU A 416 -15.81 -13.89 0.20
N TYR A 417 -15.94 -13.17 -0.91
CA TYR A 417 -15.61 -11.73 -0.95
C TYR A 417 -16.69 -10.85 -0.30
N PHE A 418 -17.93 -10.91 -0.76
CA PHE A 418 -19.00 -9.97 -0.38
C PHE A 418 -19.65 -10.27 0.97
N VAL A 419 -19.38 -11.43 1.57
CA VAL A 419 -19.96 -11.82 2.86
C VAL A 419 -18.87 -12.11 3.86
N GLN A 420 -18.00 -13.09 3.60
CA GLN A 420 -17.03 -13.52 4.61
C GLN A 420 -15.89 -12.51 4.80
N TRP A 421 -15.27 -12.05 3.71
CA TRP A 421 -14.22 -11.04 3.78
C TRP A 421 -14.78 -9.69 4.21
N ALA A 422 -15.91 -9.26 3.62
CA ALA A 422 -16.56 -7.99 3.96
C ALA A 422 -16.98 -7.85 5.44
N ALA A 423 -17.12 -8.96 6.16
CA ALA A 423 -17.47 -8.99 7.58
C ALA A 423 -16.25 -9.05 8.52
N LEU A 424 -15.02 -9.04 8.00
CA LEU A 424 -13.81 -9.08 8.84
C LEU A 424 -13.68 -7.76 9.63
N PRO A 425 -13.59 -7.81 10.97
CA PRO A 425 -13.45 -6.60 11.79
C PRO A 425 -12.11 -5.89 11.52
N ASP A 426 -11.06 -6.65 11.21
CA ASP A 426 -9.73 -6.13 10.91
C ASP A 426 -9.68 -5.16 9.72
N LEU A 427 -10.69 -5.18 8.83
CA LEU A 427 -10.77 -4.24 7.71
C LEU A 427 -10.88 -2.78 8.17
N PHE A 428 -11.38 -2.53 9.39
CA PHE A 428 -11.45 -1.20 9.96
C PHE A 428 -10.05 -0.57 10.08
N TYR A 429 -9.10 -1.30 10.65
CA TYR A 429 -7.71 -0.87 10.78
C TYR A 429 -6.96 -1.01 9.46
N ALA A 430 -7.14 -2.13 8.76
CA ALA A 430 -6.38 -2.44 7.56
C ALA A 430 -6.65 -1.48 6.39
N PHE A 431 -7.81 -0.83 6.35
CA PHE A 431 -8.15 0.18 5.34
C PHE A 431 -8.23 1.61 5.89
N ASP A 432 -7.64 1.87 7.07
CA ASP A 432 -7.58 3.20 7.67
C ASP A 432 -8.98 3.85 7.80
N VAL A 433 -10.00 3.08 8.17
CA VAL A 433 -11.39 3.57 8.24
C VAL A 433 -11.52 4.67 9.27
N GLY A 434 -11.02 4.44 10.49
CA GLY A 434 -11.05 5.42 11.57
C GLY A 434 -10.21 6.66 11.22
N LEU A 435 -9.04 6.46 10.63
CA LEU A 435 -8.16 7.57 10.24
C LEU A 435 -8.75 8.42 9.10
N TRP A 436 -9.39 7.79 8.12
CA TRP A 436 -10.14 8.47 7.07
C TRP A 436 -11.27 9.32 7.65
N GLN A 437 -12.01 8.81 8.64
CA GLN A 437 -13.06 9.55 9.33
C GLN A 437 -12.52 10.74 10.13
N VAL A 438 -11.36 10.57 10.80
CA VAL A 438 -10.66 11.66 11.47
C VAL A 438 -10.30 12.77 10.48
N GLY A 439 -9.71 12.42 9.33
CA GLY A 439 -9.40 13.42 8.30
C GLY A 439 -10.63 14.14 7.77
N GLN A 440 -11.76 13.44 7.60
CA GLN A 440 -13.03 14.04 7.19
C GLN A 440 -13.56 15.02 8.24
N GLN A 441 -13.49 14.66 9.52
CA GLN A 441 -13.88 15.53 10.62
C GLN A 441 -13.02 16.80 10.69
N ILE A 442 -11.70 16.68 10.52
CA ILE A 442 -10.79 17.83 10.46
C ILE A 442 -11.22 18.76 9.31
N ALA A 443 -11.57 18.19 8.16
CA ALA A 443 -12.03 18.95 7.01
C ALA A 443 -13.40 19.64 7.19
N GLU A 444 -14.22 19.15 8.13
CA GLU A 444 -15.52 19.73 8.49
C GLU A 444 -15.41 20.78 9.61
N THR A 445 -14.26 20.87 10.27
CA THR A 445 -14.00 21.83 11.35
C THR A 445 -13.81 23.24 10.77
N PRO A 446 -14.37 24.31 11.37
CA PRO A 446 -14.21 25.67 10.87
C PRO A 446 -12.74 26.09 10.76
N THR A 447 -12.36 26.75 9.66
CA THR A 447 -10.96 27.07 9.28
C THR A 447 -10.16 27.90 10.27
N GLU A 448 -10.83 28.59 11.19
CA GLU A 448 -10.20 29.43 12.22
C GLU A 448 -9.93 28.67 13.53
N THR A 449 -10.42 27.43 13.65
CA THR A 449 -10.33 26.63 14.88
C THR A 449 -8.98 25.91 14.93
N PRO A 450 -8.13 26.14 15.94
CA PRO A 450 -6.91 25.37 16.10
C PRO A 450 -7.21 23.87 16.26
N VAL A 451 -6.65 23.05 15.38
CA VAL A 451 -6.75 21.59 15.44
C VAL A 451 -5.39 21.01 15.73
N TYR A 452 -5.32 20.24 16.81
CA TYR A 452 -4.18 19.48 17.28
C TYR A 452 -4.47 17.99 17.06
N LEU A 453 -3.56 17.24 16.46
CA LEU A 453 -3.74 15.82 16.15
C LEU A 453 -2.58 14.99 16.68
N THR A 454 -2.91 13.86 17.32
CA THR A 454 -1.91 12.97 17.91
C THR A 454 -2.28 11.48 17.77
N PRO A 455 -1.30 10.56 17.63
CA PRO A 455 0.14 10.81 17.41
C PRO A 455 0.54 10.87 15.93
N ARG A 456 -0.43 10.81 15.02
CA ARG A 456 -0.17 10.75 13.58
C ARG A 456 0.17 12.11 13.00
N ALA A 457 1.21 12.12 12.16
CA ALA A 457 1.61 13.28 11.40
C ALA A 457 0.55 13.66 10.35
N ALA A 458 0.46 14.96 10.06
CA ALA A 458 -0.50 15.48 9.11
C ALA A 458 -0.28 14.84 7.73
N ASP A 459 0.97 14.75 7.30
CA ASP A 459 1.36 14.25 5.98
C ASP A 459 1.05 12.76 5.73
N HIS A 460 0.51 12.04 6.72
CA HIS A 460 -0.04 10.71 6.51
C HIS A 460 -1.12 10.75 5.41
N ALA A 461 -0.89 10.00 4.33
CA ALA A 461 -1.63 10.15 3.07
C ALA A 461 -3.16 10.07 3.21
N THR A 462 -3.67 9.17 4.06
CA THR A 462 -5.12 9.04 4.29
C THR A 462 -5.74 10.28 4.91
N LEU A 463 -5.07 10.86 5.92
CA LEU A 463 -5.49 12.11 6.56
C LEU A 463 -5.40 13.27 5.58
N ALA A 464 -4.20 13.43 5.00
CA ALA A 464 -3.89 14.48 4.04
C ALA A 464 -4.88 14.51 2.89
N PHE A 465 -5.24 13.36 2.31
CA PHE A 465 -6.25 13.34 1.25
C PHE A 465 -7.61 13.84 1.73
N ALA A 466 -8.08 13.34 2.89
CA ALA A 466 -9.41 13.66 3.40
C ALA A 466 -9.62 15.16 3.58
N TRP A 467 -8.59 15.88 4.04
CA TRP A 467 -8.67 17.31 4.27
C TRP A 467 -8.20 18.17 3.09
N GLN A 468 -7.05 17.87 2.45
CA GLN A 468 -6.42 18.74 1.45
C GLN A 468 -7.20 18.81 0.13
N THR A 469 -8.00 17.79 -0.17
CA THR A 469 -8.74 17.71 -1.43
C THR A 469 -10.11 18.38 -1.38
N LYS A 470 -10.48 18.96 -0.22
CA LYS A 470 -11.73 19.71 -0.06
C LYS A 470 -11.59 21.14 -0.61
N PRO A 471 -12.67 21.72 -1.19
CA PRO A 471 -12.64 23.09 -1.69
C PRO A 471 -12.22 24.15 -0.65
N ASP A 472 -12.65 23.98 0.60
CA ASP A 472 -12.40 24.89 1.72
C ASP A 472 -11.45 24.24 2.74
N ALA A 473 -10.37 23.61 2.26
CA ALA A 473 -9.44 22.86 3.09
C ALA A 473 -8.87 23.72 4.25
N HIS A 474 -8.91 23.17 5.46
CA HIS A 474 -8.31 23.76 6.65
C HIS A 474 -6.78 23.91 6.49
N ALA A 475 -6.17 24.84 7.25
CA ALA A 475 -4.72 24.80 7.45
C ALA A 475 -4.30 23.43 8.02
N PRO A 476 -3.09 22.94 7.73
CA PRO A 476 -2.64 21.66 8.29
C PRO A 476 -2.81 21.64 9.82
N PRO A 477 -3.37 20.56 10.40
CA PRO A 477 -3.45 20.45 11.85
C PRO A 477 -2.03 20.44 12.46
N VAL A 478 -1.91 20.96 13.67
CA VAL A 478 -0.67 20.83 14.45
C VAL A 478 -0.56 19.39 14.90
N THR A 479 0.45 18.68 14.40
CA THR A 479 0.64 17.26 14.75
C THR A 479 1.81 17.07 15.68
N PHE A 480 1.64 16.16 16.64
CA PHE A 480 2.62 15.88 17.68
C PHE A 480 2.40 14.48 18.22
N ASP A 481 3.42 13.87 18.84
CA ASP A 481 3.29 12.60 19.56
C ASP A 481 3.03 12.88 21.04
N GLY A 482 1.77 12.74 21.45
CA GLY A 482 1.30 13.02 22.79
C GLY A 482 1.82 12.05 23.84
N ARG A 483 2.56 11.01 23.44
CA ARG A 483 3.34 10.16 24.35
C ARG A 483 4.63 10.83 24.82
N ALA A 484 5.13 11.82 24.10
CA ALA A 484 6.41 12.47 24.35
C ALA A 484 6.32 14.00 24.49
N ILE A 485 5.37 14.66 23.85
CA ILE A 485 5.24 16.13 23.88
C ILE A 485 3.78 16.55 23.86
N PHE A 486 3.45 17.70 24.42
CA PHE A 486 2.09 18.23 24.34
C PHE A 486 2.10 19.77 24.19
N PRO A 487 1.72 20.30 23.00
CA PRO A 487 1.61 21.74 22.77
C PRO A 487 0.24 22.29 23.17
N LEU A 488 0.22 23.49 23.73
CA LEU A 488 -1.01 24.23 24.03
C LEU A 488 -0.77 25.75 24.07
N THR A 489 -1.82 26.56 24.00
CA THR A 489 -1.71 27.98 24.29
C THR A 489 -1.51 28.22 25.78
N ALA A 490 -0.44 28.95 26.17
CA ALA A 490 0.00 29.16 27.55
C ALA A 490 -1.01 29.94 28.42
N GLY A 491 -1.78 30.84 27.81
CA GLY A 491 -2.79 31.66 28.48
C GLY A 491 -4.21 31.16 28.24
N SER A 492 -5.19 32.03 28.49
CA SER A 492 -6.56 31.86 27.98
C SER A 492 -6.53 31.87 26.45
N ASN A 493 -7.00 30.78 25.85
CA ASN A 493 -7.06 30.62 24.40
C ASN A 493 -8.13 31.56 23.79
N PRO A 494 -7.87 32.25 22.68
CA PRO A 494 -8.84 33.17 22.07
C PRO A 494 -9.97 32.45 21.34
N GLN A 495 -9.76 31.20 20.94
CA GLN A 495 -10.70 30.35 20.21
C GLN A 495 -10.65 28.94 20.82
N PRO A 496 -11.72 28.13 20.68
CA PRO A 496 -11.70 26.75 21.15
C PRO A 496 -10.57 25.94 20.49
N GLU A 497 -9.83 25.16 21.27
CA GLU A 497 -8.76 24.29 20.76
C GLU A 497 -9.28 22.85 20.70
N HIS A 498 -9.14 22.21 19.54
CA HIS A 498 -9.60 20.84 19.31
C HIS A 498 -8.42 19.89 19.31
N TYR A 499 -8.38 18.97 20.27
CA TYR A 499 -7.36 17.92 20.38
C TYR A 499 -7.95 16.59 19.93
N VAL A 500 -7.61 16.17 18.71
CA VAL A 500 -7.99 14.88 18.14
C VAL A 500 -6.98 13.82 18.58
N VAL A 501 -7.45 12.88 19.39
CA VAL A 501 -6.63 11.82 19.99
C VAL A 501 -6.98 10.50 19.32
N ILE A 502 -5.99 9.81 18.76
CA ILE A 502 -6.13 8.43 18.29
C ILE A 502 -5.79 7.51 19.46
N GLU A 503 -6.82 7.16 20.22
CA GLU A 503 -6.74 6.46 21.51
C GLU A 503 -5.91 5.17 21.47
N HIS A 504 -6.03 4.40 20.39
CA HIS A 504 -5.28 3.14 20.26
C HIS A 504 -3.75 3.33 20.14
N GLU A 505 -3.30 4.54 19.78
CA GLU A 505 -1.88 4.83 19.52
C GLU A 505 -1.26 5.77 20.56
N ASP A 506 -2.07 6.61 21.20
CA ASP A 506 -1.66 7.55 22.25
C ASP A 506 -2.63 7.53 23.44
N PHE A 507 -2.28 6.70 24.43
CA PHE A 507 -3.02 6.61 25.69
C PHE A 507 -2.67 7.74 26.68
N ARG A 508 -1.55 8.44 26.48
CA ARG A 508 -1.02 9.39 27.48
C ARG A 508 -1.81 10.70 27.43
N THR A 509 -2.13 11.17 26.23
CA THR A 509 -2.87 12.42 26.07
C THR A 509 -4.22 12.39 26.79
N ASP A 510 -4.89 11.24 26.80
CA ASP A 510 -6.15 11.03 27.54
C ASP A 510 -6.00 11.14 29.05
N LEU A 511 -4.85 10.73 29.60
CA LEU A 511 -4.56 10.89 31.02
C LEU A 511 -4.16 12.33 31.38
N LEU A 512 -3.57 13.05 30.44
CA LEU A 512 -3.04 14.40 30.64
C LEU A 512 -4.11 15.48 30.54
N LEU A 513 -4.96 15.40 29.53
CA LEU A 513 -5.93 16.45 29.17
C LEU A 513 -6.91 16.81 30.29
N PRO A 514 -7.52 15.87 31.05
CA PRO A 514 -8.41 16.22 32.15
C PRO A 514 -7.72 17.00 33.28
N GLY A 515 -6.42 16.79 33.49
CA GLY A 515 -5.62 17.52 34.46
C GLY A 515 -5.23 18.93 33.99
N LEU A 516 -4.98 19.11 32.70
CA LEU A 516 -4.68 20.41 32.10
C LEU A 516 -5.94 21.27 31.94
N PHE A 517 -7.03 20.66 31.48
CA PHE A 517 -8.30 21.32 31.13
C PHE A 517 -9.51 20.61 31.74
N PRO A 518 -9.79 20.79 33.05
CA PRO A 518 -10.89 20.12 33.74
C PRO A 518 -12.29 20.45 33.19
N THR A 519 -12.42 21.56 32.47
CA THR A 519 -13.66 22.04 31.83
C THR A 519 -13.81 21.58 30.37
N ALA A 520 -12.81 20.88 29.82
CA ALA A 520 -12.86 20.41 28.44
C ALA A 520 -13.99 19.38 28.26
N THR A 521 -14.62 19.41 27.08
CA THR A 521 -15.65 18.44 26.71
C THR A 521 -15.09 17.43 25.70
N VAL A 522 -15.58 16.20 25.75
CA VAL A 522 -15.25 15.18 24.75
C VAL A 522 -16.37 15.12 23.73
N THR A 523 -16.00 15.18 22.45
CA THR A 523 -16.90 15.12 21.31
C THR A 523 -16.34 14.18 20.25
N ASN A 524 -17.15 13.85 19.24
CA ASN A 524 -16.72 13.08 18.07
C ASN A 524 -16.06 11.72 18.38
N GLU A 525 -16.57 11.00 19.38
CA GLU A 525 -16.12 9.64 19.68
C GLU A 525 -16.36 8.70 18.48
N ARG A 526 -15.31 7.96 18.11
CA ARG A 526 -15.30 6.99 17.02
C ARG A 526 -14.94 5.63 17.58
N TYR A 527 -15.73 4.62 17.22
CA TYR A 527 -15.52 3.25 17.68
C TYR A 527 -15.19 2.34 16.51
N ALA A 528 -14.29 1.39 16.75
CA ALA A 528 -14.09 0.25 15.89
C ALA A 528 -15.32 -0.69 15.95
N PRO A 529 -15.49 -1.62 14.98
CA PRO A 529 -16.66 -2.50 14.91
C PRO A 529 -16.86 -3.41 16.14
N ASP A 530 -15.82 -3.63 16.94
CA ASP A 530 -15.85 -4.39 18.19
C ASP A 530 -16.30 -3.56 19.42
N GLY A 531 -16.54 -2.25 19.23
CA GLY A 531 -16.92 -1.31 20.29
C GLY A 531 -15.74 -0.65 20.99
N THR A 532 -14.50 -0.92 20.58
CA THR A 532 -13.31 -0.26 21.13
C THR A 532 -13.24 1.19 20.67
N LEU A 533 -12.97 2.13 21.58
CA LEU A 533 -12.75 3.55 21.25
C LEU A 533 -11.50 3.67 20.39
N TYR A 534 -11.65 4.26 19.20
CA TYR A 534 -10.56 4.44 18.24
C TYR A 534 -9.98 5.85 18.30
N ALA A 535 -10.86 6.86 18.32
CA ALA A 535 -10.47 8.26 18.40
C ALA A 535 -11.61 9.11 18.95
N HIS A 536 -11.26 10.25 19.55
CA HIS A 536 -12.21 11.26 20.01
C HIS A 536 -11.54 12.64 19.99
N THR A 537 -12.32 13.67 20.30
CA THR A 537 -11.85 15.05 20.28
C THR A 537 -12.15 15.74 21.59
N PHE A 538 -11.11 16.17 22.28
CA PHE A 538 -11.27 17.09 23.41
C PHE A 538 -11.36 18.52 22.90
N VAL A 539 -12.31 19.25 23.44
CA VAL A 539 -12.52 20.67 23.14
C VAL A 539 -12.18 21.46 24.39
N ARG A 540 -11.08 22.21 24.33
CA ARG A 540 -10.78 23.25 25.31
C ARG A 540 -11.52 24.50 24.87
N GLU A 541 -12.54 24.88 25.64
CA GLU A 541 -13.37 26.05 25.35
C GLU A 541 -12.55 27.34 25.28
N ALA A 542 -13.04 28.32 24.52
CA ALA A 542 -12.42 29.63 24.46
C ALA A 542 -12.31 30.27 25.87
N GLU A 543 -11.25 31.03 26.06
CA GLU A 543 -10.90 31.73 27.29
C GLU A 543 -10.59 30.83 28.49
N SER A 544 -10.53 29.51 28.31
CA SER A 544 -10.26 28.55 29.37
C SER A 544 -8.79 28.57 29.79
N PRO A 545 -8.46 28.81 31.07
CA PRO A 545 -7.08 28.79 31.55
C PRO A 545 -6.55 27.35 31.68
N ILE A 546 -5.23 27.23 31.86
CA ILE A 546 -4.57 25.97 32.23
C ILE A 546 -4.75 25.75 33.74
N ALA A 547 -5.18 24.56 34.14
CA ALA A 547 -5.41 24.24 35.56
C ALA A 547 -4.18 23.68 36.28
N ARG A 548 -3.25 23.06 35.55
CA ARG A 548 -2.05 22.42 36.12
C ARG A 548 -0.77 23.21 35.79
N PRO A 549 -0.22 23.98 36.74
CA PRO A 549 1.13 24.56 36.62
C PRO A 549 2.23 23.50 36.85
N PRO A 550 3.50 23.79 36.52
CA PRO A 550 4.61 22.94 36.92
C PRO A 550 4.73 22.86 38.45
N GLN A 551 5.17 21.71 38.95
CA GLN A 551 5.42 21.46 40.37
C GLN A 551 6.64 22.23 40.88
N ARG A 552 7.66 22.38 40.03
CA ARG A 552 8.89 23.14 40.33
C ARG A 552 9.10 24.22 39.29
N TYR A 553 9.23 25.47 39.73
CA TYR A 553 9.51 26.59 38.83
C TYR A 553 11.01 26.73 38.58
N ALA A 554 11.39 27.15 37.37
CA ALA A 554 12.79 27.37 37.00
C ALA A 554 13.45 28.48 37.85
N GLN A 555 12.66 29.44 38.32
CA GLN A 555 13.10 30.52 39.21
C GLN A 555 12.12 30.70 40.37
N SER A 556 12.62 31.08 41.56
CA SER A 556 11.78 31.34 42.74
C SER A 556 10.80 32.50 42.56
N SER A 557 11.02 33.39 41.58
CA SER A 557 10.08 34.45 41.19
C SER A 557 8.88 33.95 40.39
N HIS A 558 8.88 32.66 40.01
CA HIS A 558 7.94 32.01 39.09
C HIS A 558 7.89 32.66 37.69
N GLN A 559 8.91 33.46 37.35
CA GLN A 559 9.06 34.02 36.00
C GLN A 559 9.76 33.00 35.09
N PRO A 560 9.43 32.97 33.79
CA PRO A 560 10.11 32.09 32.84
C PRO A 560 11.58 32.49 32.67
N LEU A 561 12.48 31.52 32.80
CA LEU A 561 13.91 31.73 32.60
C LEU A 561 14.22 31.76 31.09
N PRO A 562 14.78 32.85 30.53
CA PRO A 562 15.18 32.88 29.13
C PRO A 562 16.28 31.86 28.85
N ILE A 563 16.06 31.04 27.82
CA ILE A 563 17.06 30.08 27.33
C ILE A 563 17.69 30.61 26.04
N GLY A 564 16.89 31.15 25.11
CA GLY A 564 17.37 31.71 23.85
C GLY A 564 16.46 31.36 22.67
N ASP A 565 16.63 32.05 21.53
CA ASP A 565 15.82 31.84 20.31
C ASP A 565 14.30 31.88 20.55
N GLY A 566 13.85 32.75 21.47
CA GLY A 566 12.43 32.87 21.85
C GLY A 566 11.90 31.78 22.79
N ILE A 567 12.78 30.88 23.27
CA ILE A 567 12.45 29.78 24.19
C ILE A 567 12.79 30.18 25.62
N HIS A 568 11.84 29.92 26.54
CA HIS A 568 11.98 30.13 27.97
C HIS A 568 11.59 28.85 28.73
N LEU A 569 12.24 28.58 29.86
CA LEU A 569 11.83 27.50 30.77
C LEU A 569 10.95 28.08 31.88
N LEU A 570 9.69 27.64 31.96
CA LEU A 570 8.78 27.99 33.06
C LEU A 570 9.07 27.16 34.31
N GLY A 571 9.26 25.86 34.14
CA GLY A 571 9.42 24.91 35.23
C GLY A 571 9.56 23.48 34.73
N TYR A 572 9.53 22.54 35.67
CA TYR A 572 9.68 21.12 35.40
C TYR A 572 9.01 20.26 36.47
N ASP A 573 8.61 19.04 36.07
CA ASP A 573 8.14 17.99 36.97
C ASP A 573 9.11 16.81 36.89
N ILE A 574 9.35 16.16 38.03
CA ILE A 574 10.19 14.97 38.15
C ILE A 574 9.36 13.85 38.74
N GLN A 575 9.39 12.68 38.11
CA GLN A 575 8.77 11.46 38.64
C GLN A 575 9.68 10.23 38.44
N PRO A 576 9.66 9.27 39.39
CA PRO A 576 9.09 9.38 40.74
C PRO A 576 9.89 10.34 41.65
N ASP A 577 9.30 10.78 42.77
CA ASP A 577 9.96 11.66 43.75
C ASP A 577 11.20 11.02 44.42
N GLN A 578 11.23 9.68 44.48
CA GLN A 578 12.37 8.90 44.96
C GLN A 578 12.80 7.94 43.85
N LEU A 579 14.04 8.10 43.40
CA LEU A 579 14.61 7.30 42.33
C LEU A 579 15.39 6.13 42.92
N THR A 580 15.43 5.03 42.18
CA THR A 580 16.23 3.85 42.53
C THR A 580 17.17 3.54 41.38
N ALA A 581 18.34 2.96 41.69
CA ALA A 581 19.24 2.43 40.66
C ALA A 581 18.50 1.47 39.71
N GLY A 582 18.78 1.55 38.41
CA GLY A 582 18.09 0.78 37.37
C GLY A 582 16.65 1.22 37.06
N GLY A 583 16.12 2.23 37.75
CA GLY A 583 14.82 2.83 37.46
C GLY A 583 14.85 3.79 36.26
N VAL A 584 13.76 4.52 36.06
CA VAL A 584 13.65 5.57 35.03
C VAL A 584 13.28 6.89 35.69
N LEU A 585 14.04 7.94 35.38
CA LEU A 585 13.70 9.32 35.69
C LEU A 585 12.81 9.87 34.55
N TYR A 586 11.58 10.25 34.88
CA TYR A 586 10.69 10.99 34.00
C TYR A 586 10.83 12.47 34.33
N LEU A 587 11.36 13.25 33.39
CA LEU A 587 11.50 14.69 33.48
C LEU A 587 10.57 15.34 32.46
N GLN A 588 9.57 16.09 32.93
CA GLN A 588 8.72 16.90 32.07
C GLN A 588 9.15 18.36 32.15
N LEU A 589 9.56 18.92 31.03
CA LEU A 589 9.98 20.31 30.89
C LEU A 589 8.81 21.15 30.38
N TYR A 590 8.59 22.29 31.02
CA TYR A 590 7.54 23.24 30.64
C TYR A 590 8.20 24.42 29.93
N TRP A 591 8.19 24.40 28.61
CA TRP A 591 8.72 25.49 27.78
C TRP A 591 7.65 26.53 27.51
N LEU A 592 8.03 27.80 27.50
CA LEU A 592 7.23 28.91 27.01
C LEU A 592 7.91 29.52 25.78
N VAL A 593 7.09 29.85 24.78
CA VAL A 593 7.56 30.31 23.48
C VAL A 593 7.09 31.74 23.26
N ASP A 594 7.99 32.70 23.36
CA ASP A 594 7.66 34.12 23.18
C ASP A 594 7.79 34.53 21.69
N ALA A 595 8.70 33.89 20.95
CA ALA A 595 8.87 34.06 19.51
C ALA A 595 9.13 32.70 18.84
N VAL A 596 8.73 32.55 17.57
CA VAL A 596 8.95 31.32 16.78
C VAL A 596 10.45 31.04 16.70
N PRO A 597 10.94 29.89 17.21
CA PRO A 597 12.35 29.53 17.13
C PRO A 597 12.82 29.42 15.67
N THR A 598 14.01 29.94 15.40
CA THR A 598 14.60 29.94 14.05
C THR A 598 15.42 28.68 13.76
N ALA A 599 15.78 27.94 14.80
CA ALA A 599 16.60 26.74 14.75
C ALA A 599 15.83 25.49 15.22
N ASP A 600 16.21 24.33 14.66
CA ASP A 600 15.74 23.01 15.10
C ASP A 600 16.69 22.46 16.17
N TRP A 601 16.29 22.65 17.44
CA TRP A 601 17.12 22.37 18.61
C TRP A 601 16.92 20.94 19.13
N THR A 602 18.00 20.34 19.61
CA THR A 602 17.97 19.07 20.36
C THR A 602 18.09 19.39 21.85
N VAL A 603 17.19 18.85 22.67
CA VAL A 603 17.25 18.99 24.12
C VAL A 603 18.14 17.89 24.67
N PHE A 604 19.10 18.25 25.52
CA PHE A 604 19.85 17.28 26.31
C PHE A 604 19.37 17.31 27.75
N VAL A 605 19.29 16.13 28.36
CA VAL A 605 18.99 15.93 29.78
C VAL A 605 20.08 15.05 30.36
N HIS A 606 20.94 15.63 31.18
CA HIS A 606 22.07 14.94 31.81
C HIS A 606 21.84 14.84 33.32
N LEU A 607 22.26 13.72 33.89
CA LEU A 607 22.31 13.51 35.34
C LEU A 607 23.76 13.63 35.79
N LEU A 608 24.02 14.60 36.66
CA LEU A 608 25.36 14.91 37.16
C LEU A 608 25.49 14.49 38.62
N GLN A 609 26.69 14.09 39.04
CA GLN A 609 27.04 13.85 40.42
C GLN A 609 28.18 14.76 40.84
N GLU A 610 28.05 15.41 41.99
CA GLU A 610 29.14 16.21 42.55
C GLU A 610 30.15 15.28 43.23
N ASP A 611 31.41 15.35 42.81
CA ASP A 611 32.49 14.62 43.45
C ASP A 611 32.96 15.29 44.76
N SER A 612 33.84 14.63 45.50
CA SER A 612 34.38 15.17 46.77
C SER A 612 35.17 16.48 46.62
N ALA A 613 35.53 16.87 45.40
CA ALA A 613 36.21 18.13 45.09
C ALA A 613 35.24 19.24 44.63
N GLY A 614 33.93 18.97 44.58
CA GLY A 614 32.90 19.90 44.13
C GLY A 614 32.74 19.97 42.62
N THR A 615 33.29 19.01 41.86
CA THR A 615 33.18 18.98 40.40
C THR A 615 31.99 18.12 39.98
N LEU A 616 31.12 18.66 39.12
CA LEU A 616 30.01 17.92 38.55
C LEU A 616 30.50 16.95 37.47
N GLN A 617 30.29 15.65 37.68
CA GLN A 617 30.60 14.59 36.75
C GLN A 617 29.33 14.05 36.08
N TRP A 618 29.39 13.84 34.77
CA TRP A 618 28.30 13.23 34.01
C TRP A 618 28.16 11.74 34.34
N VAL A 619 26.93 11.29 34.60
CA VAL A 619 26.64 9.91 35.02
C VAL A 619 25.71 9.20 34.04
N ALA A 620 24.66 9.88 33.59
CA ALA A 620 23.73 9.39 32.61
C ALA A 620 23.19 10.57 31.79
N GLY A 621 22.68 10.32 30.60
CA GLY A 621 22.07 11.37 29.78
C GLY A 621 21.19 10.83 28.67
N HIS A 622 20.26 11.67 28.25
CA HIS A 622 19.35 11.43 27.14
C HIS A 622 19.22 12.73 26.34
N ASP A 623 19.52 12.65 25.06
CA ASP A 623 19.48 13.77 24.14
C ASP A 623 18.46 13.45 23.04
N SER A 624 17.48 14.30 22.86
CA SER A 624 16.41 14.09 21.89
C SER A 624 15.86 15.40 21.36
N ARG A 625 15.44 15.40 20.09
CA ARG A 625 14.61 16.49 19.58
C ARG A 625 13.27 16.47 20.32
N PRO A 626 12.68 17.63 20.63
CA PRO A 626 11.42 17.67 21.37
C PRO A 626 10.36 16.72 20.81
N GLY A 627 9.66 16.02 21.71
CA GLY A 627 8.67 15.02 21.34
C GLY A 627 9.19 13.84 20.52
N ALA A 628 10.44 13.44 20.73
CA ALA A 628 11.14 12.44 19.92
C ALA A 628 11.16 12.79 18.41
N GLY A 629 11.19 14.09 18.10
CA GLY A 629 11.16 14.62 16.73
C GLY A 629 9.77 14.79 16.13
N SER A 630 8.70 14.49 16.86
CA SER A 630 7.32 14.67 16.37
C SER A 630 6.87 16.13 16.28
N LEU A 631 7.48 17.02 17.07
CA LEU A 631 7.21 18.47 17.05
C LEU A 631 8.52 19.26 17.16
N PRO A 632 9.25 19.47 16.04
CA PRO A 632 10.52 20.21 16.04
C PRO A 632 10.31 21.65 16.52
N THR A 633 11.35 22.26 17.11
CA THR A 633 11.25 23.61 17.69
C THR A 633 10.87 24.68 16.65
N THR A 634 11.23 24.48 15.38
CA THR A 634 10.85 25.37 14.27
C THR A 634 9.35 25.34 13.95
N ALA A 635 8.60 24.36 14.46
CA ALA A 635 7.15 24.27 14.35
C ALA A 635 6.42 24.91 15.54
N TRP A 636 7.14 25.37 16.57
CA TRP A 636 6.53 26.01 17.73
C TRP A 636 6.01 27.41 17.39
N GLN A 637 4.92 27.82 18.03
CA GLN A 637 4.30 29.13 17.80
C GLN A 637 4.46 30.04 19.01
N SER A 638 4.54 31.35 18.75
CA SER A 638 4.52 32.36 19.81
C SER A 638 3.24 32.24 20.64
N GLY A 639 3.37 32.33 21.97
CA GLY A 639 2.29 32.15 22.94
C GLY A 639 2.03 30.69 23.34
N TRP A 640 2.79 29.72 22.82
CA TRP A 640 2.66 28.33 23.22
C TRP A 640 3.37 28.02 24.53
N GLN A 641 2.77 27.10 25.29
CA GLN A 641 3.41 26.32 26.32
C GLN A 641 3.56 24.88 25.80
N ILE A 642 4.77 24.32 25.93
CA ILE A 642 5.10 22.96 25.50
C ILE A 642 5.45 22.14 26.73
N LEU A 643 4.75 21.02 26.92
CA LEU A 643 5.12 20.00 27.90
C LEU A 643 5.93 18.92 27.18
N ASP A 644 7.25 18.94 27.34
CA ASP A 644 8.20 18.05 26.67
C ASP A 644 8.71 17.00 27.67
N GLU A 645 8.47 15.73 27.41
CA GLU A 645 8.79 14.63 28.32
C GLU A 645 10.05 13.87 27.91
N HIS A 646 10.97 13.75 28.85
CA HIS A 646 12.23 13.03 28.71
C HIS A 646 12.26 11.86 29.68
N GLN A 647 12.60 10.70 29.15
CA GLN A 647 12.77 9.48 29.93
C GLN A 647 14.26 9.15 29.99
N LEU A 648 14.82 9.17 31.19
CA LEU A 648 16.22 8.85 31.42
C LEU A 648 16.34 7.55 32.22
N PRO A 649 16.65 6.42 31.55
CA PRO A 649 16.98 5.17 32.23
C PRO A 649 18.25 5.37 33.08
N LEU A 650 18.18 4.97 34.35
CA LEU A 650 19.28 5.10 35.28
C LEU A 650 20.15 3.83 35.26
N PRO A 651 21.48 3.94 35.41
CA PRO A 651 22.36 2.78 35.55
C PRO A 651 21.95 1.88 36.73
N ALA A 652 22.04 0.57 36.57
CA ALA A 652 21.67 -0.40 37.60
C ALA A 652 22.66 -0.43 38.78
N ASP A 653 23.87 0.07 38.56
CA ASP A 653 24.96 0.19 39.53
C ASP A 653 25.11 1.62 40.08
N LEU A 654 24.12 2.49 39.83
CA LEU A 654 24.11 3.87 40.30
C LEU A 654 24.16 3.92 41.85
N PRO A 655 25.20 4.50 42.47
CA PRO A 655 25.27 4.62 43.92
C PRO A 655 24.12 5.44 44.51
N ALA A 656 23.72 5.13 45.74
CA ALA A 656 22.80 5.99 46.47
C ALA A 656 23.45 7.35 46.75
N GLY A 657 22.71 8.44 46.54
CA GLY A 657 23.24 9.79 46.74
C GLY A 657 22.43 10.91 46.09
N ALA A 658 22.97 12.12 46.21
CA ALA A 658 22.45 13.31 45.56
C ALA A 658 22.96 13.39 44.11
N TYR A 659 22.03 13.56 43.18
CA TYR A 659 22.32 13.79 41.77
C TYR A 659 21.61 15.04 41.31
N THR A 660 22.17 15.71 40.32
CA THR A 660 21.72 17.02 39.87
C THR A 660 21.41 16.94 38.38
N PRO A 661 20.12 17.03 37.97
CA PRO A 661 19.75 17.08 36.57
C PRO A 661 20.25 18.39 35.95
N ALA A 662 20.73 18.33 34.72
CA ALA A 662 21.18 19.46 33.94
C ALA A 662 20.59 19.37 32.54
N ILE A 663 20.06 20.48 32.03
CA ILE A 663 19.42 20.54 30.73
C ILE A 663 20.01 21.64 29.86
N GLY A 664 19.76 21.56 28.56
CA GLY A 664 20.02 22.65 27.64
C GLY A 664 19.61 22.24 26.23
N LEU A 665 19.88 23.14 25.28
CA LEU A 665 19.59 22.90 23.88
C LEU A 665 20.86 22.99 23.06
N TYR A 666 20.95 22.19 22.01
CA TYR A 666 22.07 22.25 21.08
C TYR A 666 21.67 21.97 19.63
N GLN A 667 22.53 22.40 18.71
CA GLN A 667 22.44 22.12 17.29
C GLN A 667 23.58 21.21 16.83
N ALA A 668 23.41 20.59 15.66
CA ALA A 668 24.44 19.74 15.04
C ALA A 668 25.74 20.50 14.71
N ASN A 669 25.69 21.84 14.59
CA ASN A 669 26.86 22.70 14.40
C ASN A 669 27.64 22.98 15.70
N GLY A 670 27.16 22.50 16.86
CA GLY A 670 27.76 22.70 18.17
C GLY A 670 27.30 23.96 18.91
N GLU A 671 26.40 24.76 18.35
CA GLU A 671 25.76 25.87 19.07
C GLU A 671 24.91 25.33 20.22
N GLN A 672 24.94 26.02 21.37
CA GLN A 672 24.25 25.60 22.59
C GLN A 672 23.56 26.79 23.28
N LEU A 673 22.39 26.51 23.87
CA LEU A 673 21.62 27.42 24.72
C LEU A 673 21.48 26.83 26.14
N PRO A 674 21.49 27.67 27.20
CA PRO A 674 21.52 29.14 27.15
C PRO A 674 22.90 29.74 26.84
N SER A 675 23.97 29.01 27.15
CA SER A 675 25.35 29.41 26.89
C SER A 675 26.20 28.18 26.54
N PRO A 676 27.21 28.30 25.66
CA PRO A 676 28.10 27.19 25.33
C PRO A 676 28.83 26.63 26.55
N GLY A 677 28.66 25.33 26.80
CA GLY A 677 29.32 24.61 27.90
C GLY A 677 28.75 24.88 29.30
N GLU A 678 27.69 25.68 29.42
CA GLU A 678 27.03 25.99 30.69
C GLU A 678 25.58 25.48 30.65
N PRO A 679 25.32 24.23 31.04
CA PRO A 679 23.97 23.70 31.09
C PRO A 679 23.17 24.38 32.21
N LEU A 680 21.86 24.44 32.04
CA LEU A 680 20.96 24.85 33.10
C LEU A 680 20.81 23.73 34.13
N VAL A 681 21.29 24.00 35.33
CA VAL A 681 21.24 23.04 36.44
C VAL A 681 19.89 23.15 37.18
N LEU A 682 19.21 22.02 37.35
CA LEU A 682 17.95 21.89 38.09
C LEU A 682 18.21 21.48 39.56
N GLU A 683 17.15 21.41 40.36
CA GLU A 683 17.27 20.99 41.77
C GLU A 683 17.76 19.54 41.89
N SER A 684 18.65 19.31 42.87
CA SER A 684 19.16 17.97 43.15
C SER A 684 18.05 17.00 43.58
N ILE A 685 18.16 15.77 43.10
CA ILE A 685 17.30 14.62 43.37
C ILE A 685 18.09 13.58 44.17
N GLN A 686 17.38 12.73 44.91
CA GLN A 686 17.98 11.64 45.68
C GLN A 686 17.73 10.30 44.99
N VAL A 687 18.79 9.50 44.86
CA VAL A 687 18.74 8.10 44.43
C VAL A 687 18.99 7.22 45.66
N GLN A 688 18.16 6.19 45.85
CA GLN A 688 18.26 5.21 46.94
C GLN A 688 18.79 3.86 46.49
#